data_AF-A0A418QZD8-F1
#
_entry.id   AF-A0A418QZD8-F1
#
_cell.length_a   1.000
_cell.length_b   1.000
_cell.length_c   1.000
_cell.angle_alpha   90.00
_cell.angle_beta   90.00
_cell.angle_gamma   90.00
#
_symmetry.space_group_name_H-M   'P 1'
#
loop_
_entity.id
_entity.type
_entity.pdbx_description
1 polymer ?
#
loop_
_entity_poly.entity_id
_entity_poly.type
_entity_poly.pdbx_seq_one_letter_code
_entity_poly.pdbx_strand_id
1 'polypeptide(L)'
;MTQESTPGAGAPGTETGGSFEVLRRRLDALGAQVRVAAEGLNAARVAEYGDSRLSLLGRAHIRTAQASVGRDLVQVGDVMLFGFNVTHGLKARTELADVFALYRLTHEGGAFDVQPAALEGSFLTDPAFVRDFEELYAYYRHARLLQLEIRAGRLLASFQIGERLTDRRVFRWDLTGEGARYLDARGERDLSPLPPFDFEWTRAGRDQEVSGRFPHLNILDTLFVETAGGTLTVKVENNTETGEGIYSEPVEERTQGLDDATFEFARVGRLILLRVLPYREKTWRGLIFDTLTGRVTREDAVTRGCVQLPEEHGIVFPGGYYLPGGEHRAFEGFTPGMALDRVVRSPNGEDVLFVFYDQDSGRSAFLVYNLIRREVQTPISAHGDAALPDGRMVLFQAEAEPTQVHAVQVWQTPFTSDVFAAQRPPGTSFLGRLGNAELVRGVSNLFALARAAQTPEVTAAQYAALAEQARRLPDTHHWLDDEHAGGARTLLRDVTAAAEAVLDEFEKVQALRAQAAQTLADVQGAVRRRLTTLNPEGWRTLPEFVTALAELTALRARLLTVRDTRYIDLGAVDALLADVQAAHARVGGATGSYLADPAALAPFHAQLDTLNTQVEAAGTTRELAAALEALGTLATELDVLSDLLGSLPAEDPVQRTQVVEGVSVLYGRLNGVRARAEGQRRSLGSGELTARFAAQLALLAQTVTGALGTADTPEKAEEGLSRALLALEELEGQFGEYEAFLPDILARREETVEAFESRRQALLDERQRRAQGVADAADRILAGLPARAARLTDQDALNGFFAGDALVLKLRDLTLKLTELGDSVRAGDIEARLKAARDQALRTLRDRADLEGDGGALIRLGRHRFSVNTQTLDLTLLPRGDHLALHLTGTQFMEPLRDPALDAGRAFWDVTLESESPELSRAEFLAGEVLAAARAGQEGLTLDALRGLTPDARAGLVATFAAARYRQGFQRGVHDHDAALILNALLPLLDAAGPLVAP
;
A
#
# COMPACT_ATOMS: atom_id res chain seq x y z
N MET A 1 10.35 32.42 -25.75
CA MET A 1 10.59 31.01 -26.14
C MET A 1 9.43 30.18 -25.63
N THR A 2 8.89 29.37 -26.51
CA THR A 2 7.67 28.57 -26.39
C THR A 2 7.71 27.66 -25.16
N GLN A 3 6.69 27.81 -24.31
CA GLN A 3 6.41 26.92 -23.17
C GLN A 3 5.93 25.56 -23.71
N GLU A 4 6.80 24.56 -23.69
CA GLU A 4 6.37 23.16 -23.73
C GLU A 4 5.94 22.75 -22.33
N SER A 5 4.64 22.50 -22.19
CA SER A 5 4.00 21.98 -20.99
C SER A 5 4.32 20.48 -20.88
N THR A 6 5.21 20.13 -19.98
CA THR A 6 5.45 18.74 -19.58
C THR A 6 4.18 18.20 -18.92
N PRO A 7 3.63 17.05 -19.35
CA PRO A 7 2.44 16.49 -18.74
C PRO A 7 2.77 16.05 -17.31
N GLY A 8 2.08 16.65 -16.34
CA GLY A 8 2.18 16.28 -14.93
C GLY A 8 1.91 14.79 -14.74
N ALA A 9 2.81 14.13 -14.01
CA ALA A 9 2.62 12.77 -13.54
C ALA A 9 1.25 12.67 -12.87
N GLY A 10 0.41 11.78 -13.39
CA GLY A 10 -0.95 11.58 -12.91
C GLY A 10 -0.97 11.27 -11.42
N ALA A 11 -1.91 11.89 -10.71
CA ALA A 11 -2.21 11.59 -9.32
C ALA A 11 -2.40 10.07 -9.13
N PRO A 12 -1.67 9.43 -8.19
CA PRO A 12 -1.90 8.02 -7.89
C PRO A 12 -3.30 7.85 -7.29
N GLY A 13 -4.02 6.86 -7.83
CA GLY A 13 -5.43 6.61 -7.59
C GLY A 13 -5.85 6.62 -6.13
N THR A 14 -6.93 7.34 -5.87
CA THR A 14 -7.69 7.40 -4.62
C THR A 14 -8.41 6.09 -4.36
N GLU A 15 -7.69 5.14 -3.75
CA GLU A 15 -8.27 4.19 -2.80
C GLU A 15 -7.41 4.18 -1.53
N THR A 16 -7.35 5.33 -0.87
CA THR A 16 -6.87 5.42 0.51
C THR A 16 -7.93 4.82 1.42
N GLY A 17 -7.57 3.78 2.18
CA GLY A 17 -8.49 3.11 3.10
C GLY A 17 -9.17 4.10 4.05
N GLY A 18 -10.46 3.85 4.34
CA GLY A 18 -11.33 4.81 5.02
C GLY A 18 -10.83 5.32 6.38
N SER A 19 -9.96 4.59 7.08
CA SER A 19 -9.38 5.02 8.36
C SER A 19 -8.51 6.27 8.24
N PHE A 20 -7.56 6.28 7.27
CA PHE A 20 -6.64 7.40 7.08
C PHE A 20 -7.38 8.69 6.71
N GLU A 21 -8.34 8.61 5.78
CA GLU A 21 -9.11 9.79 5.37
C GLU A 21 -10.00 10.33 6.49
N VAL A 22 -10.59 9.46 7.31
CA VAL A 22 -11.40 9.88 8.47
C VAL A 22 -10.54 10.58 9.50
N LEU A 23 -9.35 10.03 9.80
CA LEU A 23 -8.41 10.65 10.73
C LEU A 23 -7.89 12.00 10.20
N ARG A 24 -7.60 12.09 8.89
CA ARG A 24 -7.20 13.35 8.26
C ARG A 24 -8.30 14.41 8.33
N ARG A 25 -9.55 14.05 7.99
CA ARG A 25 -10.70 14.97 8.11
C ARG A 25 -10.91 15.45 9.54
N ARG A 26 -10.68 14.58 10.53
CA ARG A 26 -10.73 14.96 11.94
C ARG A 26 -9.62 15.97 12.29
N LEU A 27 -8.40 15.73 11.81
CA LEU A 27 -7.28 16.66 12.00
C LEU A 27 -7.54 18.01 11.32
N ASP A 28 -8.06 18.03 10.10
CA ASP A 28 -8.46 19.24 9.36
C ASP A 28 -9.50 20.06 10.15
N ALA A 29 -10.49 19.38 10.74
CA ALA A 29 -11.53 20.00 11.55
C ALA A 29 -10.99 20.58 12.87
N LEU A 30 -10.07 19.87 13.53
CA LEU A 30 -9.39 20.38 14.72
C LEU A 30 -8.49 21.58 14.37
N GLY A 31 -7.77 21.53 13.25
CA GLY A 31 -7.00 22.68 12.74
C GLY A 31 -7.88 23.91 12.51
N ALA A 32 -9.09 23.73 11.98
CA ALA A 32 -10.06 24.81 11.81
C ALA A 32 -10.51 25.41 13.16
N GLN A 33 -10.71 24.58 14.17
CA GLN A 33 -11.03 25.04 15.52
C GLN A 33 -9.85 25.81 16.14
N VAL A 34 -8.61 25.35 15.94
CA VAL A 34 -7.41 26.07 16.44
C VAL A 34 -7.32 27.44 15.80
N ARG A 35 -7.59 27.53 14.50
CA ARG A 35 -7.62 28.81 13.78
C ARG A 35 -8.66 29.76 14.39
N VAL A 36 -9.87 29.31 14.65
CA VAL A 36 -10.93 30.14 15.28
C VAL A 36 -10.52 30.61 16.67
N ALA A 37 -9.90 29.75 17.48
CA ALA A 37 -9.39 30.13 18.80
C ALA A 37 -8.27 31.18 18.70
N ALA A 38 -7.33 31.00 17.75
CA ALA A 38 -6.25 31.95 17.48
C ALA A 38 -6.79 33.30 16.99
N GLU A 39 -7.81 33.32 16.12
CA GLU A 39 -8.49 34.53 15.66
C GLU A 39 -9.16 35.27 16.82
N GLY A 40 -9.84 34.56 17.72
CA GLY A 40 -10.46 35.15 18.91
C GLY A 40 -9.43 35.78 19.86
N LEU A 41 -8.33 35.08 20.13
CA LEU A 41 -7.22 35.59 20.93
C LEU A 41 -6.55 36.81 20.29
N ASN A 42 -6.32 36.77 18.97
CA ASN A 42 -5.75 37.90 18.25
C ASN A 42 -6.68 39.13 18.26
N ALA A 43 -7.99 38.93 18.13
CA ALA A 43 -8.96 40.02 18.21
C ALA A 43 -8.95 40.70 19.59
N ALA A 44 -8.92 39.91 20.67
CA ALA A 44 -8.81 40.42 22.03
C ALA A 44 -7.48 41.17 22.26
N ARG A 45 -6.38 40.64 21.74
CA ARG A 45 -5.06 41.30 21.76
C ARG A 45 -5.09 42.65 21.03
N VAL A 46 -5.65 42.70 19.82
CA VAL A 46 -5.76 43.94 19.04
C VAL A 46 -6.63 44.98 19.76
N ALA A 47 -7.68 44.56 20.46
CA ALA A 47 -8.51 45.46 21.26
C ALA A 47 -7.74 46.08 22.46
N GLU A 48 -6.81 45.34 23.07
CA GLU A 48 -5.98 45.83 24.19
C GLU A 48 -4.81 46.72 23.72
N TYR A 49 -4.08 46.31 22.67
CA TYR A 49 -2.81 46.94 22.28
C TYR A 49 -2.90 47.84 21.03
N GLY A 50 -4.00 47.77 20.29
CA GLY A 50 -4.21 48.44 19.02
C GLY A 50 -3.62 47.68 17.82
N ASP A 51 -4.04 48.10 16.63
CA ASP A 51 -3.51 47.60 15.35
C ASP A 51 -2.41 48.54 14.86
N SER A 52 -1.37 48.00 14.23
CA SER A 52 -0.21 48.76 13.79
C SER A 52 0.22 48.34 12.39
N ARG A 53 -0.54 48.79 11.38
CA ARG A 53 -0.28 48.44 9.98
C ARG A 53 0.67 49.42 9.31
N LEU A 54 1.42 48.90 8.35
CA LEU A 54 2.19 49.68 7.39
C LEU A 54 1.23 50.32 6.38
N SER A 55 1.21 51.65 6.29
CA SER A 55 0.33 52.36 5.35
C SER A 55 0.93 53.67 4.85
N LEU A 56 0.79 53.95 3.56
CA LEU A 56 1.18 55.23 2.96
C LEU A 56 0.20 56.32 3.42
N LEU A 57 0.69 57.30 4.18
CA LEU A 57 -0.11 58.44 4.65
C LEU A 57 -0.17 59.56 3.61
N GLY A 58 0.89 59.76 2.83
CA GLY A 58 0.93 60.79 1.80
C GLY A 58 2.26 60.89 1.07
N ARG A 59 2.35 61.86 0.15
CA ARG A 59 3.55 62.17 -0.61
C ARG A 59 3.89 63.64 -0.44
N ALA A 60 5.18 63.95 -0.40
CA ALA A 60 5.69 65.31 -0.38
C ALA A 60 6.91 65.43 -1.28
N HIS A 61 7.45 66.65 -1.42
CA HIS A 61 8.61 66.89 -2.28
C HIS A 61 9.64 67.74 -1.55
N ILE A 62 10.89 67.27 -1.57
CA ILE A 62 12.05 68.05 -1.15
C ILE A 62 12.51 68.89 -2.35
N ARG A 63 12.78 70.17 -2.14
CA ARG A 63 13.29 71.08 -3.18
C ARG A 63 14.71 71.54 -2.84
N THR A 64 15.65 71.25 -3.73
CA THR A 64 17.05 71.72 -3.62
C THR A 64 17.27 72.97 -4.48
N ALA A 65 18.25 73.79 -4.11
CA ALA A 65 18.55 75.03 -4.82
C ALA A 65 19.12 74.78 -6.23
N GLN A 66 19.85 73.68 -6.41
CA GLN A 66 20.43 73.25 -7.68
C GLN A 66 19.95 71.85 -8.04
N ALA A 67 20.03 71.51 -9.34
CA ALA A 67 19.77 70.15 -9.79
C ALA A 67 20.83 69.22 -9.20
N SER A 68 20.38 68.21 -8.47
CA SER A 68 21.24 67.29 -7.74
C SER A 68 20.73 65.87 -7.86
N VAL A 69 21.62 64.92 -7.59
CA VAL A 69 21.24 63.53 -7.36
C VAL A 69 21.12 63.34 -5.86
N GLY A 70 19.90 63.17 -5.36
CA GLY A 70 19.68 62.90 -3.95
C GLY A 70 20.31 61.57 -3.56
N ARG A 71 20.96 61.52 -2.40
CA ARG A 71 21.73 60.36 -1.98
C ARG A 71 21.15 59.66 -0.76
N ASP A 72 20.72 60.41 0.25
CA ASP A 72 20.22 59.82 1.49
C ASP A 72 19.39 60.83 2.31
N LEU A 73 18.64 60.34 3.28
CA LEU A 73 17.76 61.13 4.15
C LEU A 73 17.73 60.53 5.55
N VAL A 74 17.98 61.32 6.60
CA VAL A 74 17.92 60.86 8.00
C VAL A 74 17.24 61.88 8.91
N GLN A 75 16.62 61.42 10.00
CA GLN A 75 15.96 62.28 11.00
C GLN A 75 16.93 62.63 12.14
N VAL A 76 17.23 63.92 12.34
CA VAL A 76 18.10 64.42 13.42
C VAL A 76 17.29 65.36 14.31
N GLY A 77 16.88 64.90 15.49
CA GLY A 77 16.00 65.68 16.36
C GLY A 77 14.67 65.98 15.68
N ASP A 78 14.35 67.26 15.47
CA ASP A 78 13.12 67.73 14.83
C ASP A 78 13.29 68.09 13.34
N VAL A 79 14.49 67.90 12.77
CA VAL A 79 14.79 68.18 11.35
C VAL A 79 15.22 66.92 10.60
N MET A 80 14.87 66.85 9.32
CA MET A 80 15.37 65.86 8.37
C MET A 80 16.60 66.41 7.66
N LEU A 81 17.72 65.68 7.73
CA LEU A 81 18.93 65.95 6.97
C LEU A 81 18.85 65.22 5.64
N PHE A 82 18.77 65.98 4.55
CA PHE A 82 18.83 65.47 3.19
C PHE A 82 20.23 65.66 2.63
N GLY A 83 20.84 64.56 2.18
CA GLY A 83 22.15 64.53 1.55
C GLY A 83 22.02 64.31 0.05
N PHE A 84 22.75 65.08 -0.75
CA PHE A 84 22.72 65.01 -2.20
C PHE A 84 24.08 65.36 -2.81
N ASN A 85 24.27 65.01 -4.08
CA ASN A 85 25.46 65.36 -4.85
C ASN A 85 25.07 66.25 -6.03
N VAL A 86 25.72 67.41 -6.16
CA VAL A 86 25.53 68.33 -7.29
C VAL A 86 26.57 68.07 -8.37
N THR A 87 26.14 68.03 -9.64
CA THR A 87 27.06 67.99 -10.78
C THR A 87 27.52 69.42 -11.09
N HIS A 88 28.75 69.76 -10.70
CA HIS A 88 29.28 71.11 -10.88
C HIS A 88 29.55 71.44 -12.37
N GLY A 89 28.93 72.51 -12.87
CA GLY A 89 29.21 73.07 -14.21
C GLY A 89 30.31 74.15 -14.21
N LEU A 90 30.06 75.29 -13.56
CA LEU A 90 30.93 76.49 -13.58
C LEU A 90 31.40 76.96 -12.18
N LYS A 91 30.97 76.32 -11.09
CA LYS A 91 31.38 76.63 -9.70
C LYS A 91 32.76 75.99 -9.42
N ALA A 92 33.70 76.76 -8.84
CA ALA A 92 35.07 76.30 -8.57
C ALA A 92 35.24 75.56 -7.22
N ARG A 93 34.27 75.66 -6.30
CA ARG A 93 34.32 75.06 -4.96
C ARG A 93 32.93 74.53 -4.56
N THR A 94 32.89 73.33 -3.96
CA THR A 94 31.69 72.75 -3.36
C THR A 94 31.44 73.38 -1.99
N GLU A 95 30.25 73.94 -1.78
CA GLU A 95 29.83 74.52 -0.50
C GLU A 95 28.98 73.52 0.30
N LEU A 96 28.80 73.77 1.60
CA LEU A 96 27.98 72.91 2.47
C LEU A 96 26.54 72.75 1.95
N ALA A 97 25.94 73.83 1.45
CA ALA A 97 24.60 73.84 0.87
C ALA A 97 24.50 73.12 -0.50
N ASP A 98 25.64 72.76 -1.10
CA ASP A 98 25.68 71.94 -2.33
C ASP A 98 25.66 70.42 -2.00
N VAL A 99 25.72 70.03 -0.71
CA VAL A 99 25.74 68.62 -0.26
C VAL A 99 24.65 68.30 0.77
N PHE A 100 24.34 69.24 1.66
CA PHE A 100 23.37 69.07 2.74
C PHE A 100 22.28 70.13 2.71
N ALA A 101 21.05 69.70 2.99
CA ALA A 101 19.93 70.59 3.28
C ALA A 101 19.11 70.05 4.46
N LEU A 102 18.56 70.96 5.25
CA LEU A 102 17.72 70.62 6.40
C LEU A 102 16.26 70.95 6.07
N TYR A 103 15.36 70.06 6.48
CA TYR A 103 13.93 70.25 6.28
C TYR A 103 13.13 69.84 7.52
N ARG A 104 11.89 70.30 7.63
CA ARG A 104 10.92 69.88 8.64
C ARG A 104 9.69 69.29 7.97
N LEU A 105 9.26 68.13 8.43
CA LEU A 105 7.99 67.55 8.00
C LEU A 105 6.85 68.25 8.73
N THR A 106 5.93 68.83 7.97
CA THR A 106 4.72 69.49 8.50
C THR A 106 3.47 68.81 7.94
N HIS A 107 2.37 68.91 8.67
CA HIS A 107 1.08 68.36 8.26
C HIS A 107 0.02 69.44 8.42
N GLU A 108 -0.34 70.09 7.31
CA GLU A 108 -1.29 71.20 7.26
C GLU A 108 -2.41 70.87 6.26
N GLY A 109 -3.67 71.13 6.63
CA GLY A 109 -4.81 70.93 5.72
C GLY A 109 -5.06 69.48 5.27
N GLY A 110 -4.51 68.48 5.98
CA GLY A 110 -4.63 67.06 5.60
C GLY A 110 -3.60 66.59 4.56
N ALA A 111 -2.62 67.43 4.21
CA ALA A 111 -1.52 67.09 3.32
C ALA A 111 -0.18 67.21 4.06
N PHE A 112 0.79 66.38 3.65
CA PHE A 112 2.17 66.47 4.13
C PHE A 112 2.95 67.46 3.27
N ASP A 113 3.69 68.35 3.92
CA ASP A 113 4.62 69.26 3.27
C ASP A 113 5.98 69.26 3.96
N VAL A 114 7.02 69.60 3.21
CA VAL A 114 8.42 69.59 3.66
C VAL A 114 9.00 70.99 3.57
N GLN A 115 9.12 71.66 4.71
CA GLN A 115 9.55 73.06 4.77
C GLN A 115 11.06 73.16 5.00
N PRO A 116 11.80 74.02 4.27
CA PRO A 116 13.24 74.23 4.50
C PRO A 116 13.53 74.76 5.91
N ALA A 117 14.58 74.26 6.54
CA ALA A 117 15.15 74.77 7.77
C ALA A 117 16.52 75.42 7.50
N ALA A 118 16.86 76.46 8.26
CA ALA A 118 18.12 77.19 8.07
C ALA A 118 19.33 76.31 8.44
N LEU A 119 20.37 76.34 7.61
CA LEU A 119 21.68 75.75 7.93
C LEU A 119 22.42 76.57 9.00
N GLU A 120 22.25 77.89 8.98
CA GLU A 120 22.86 78.82 9.94
C GLU A 120 22.41 78.49 11.38
N GLY A 121 23.37 78.32 12.29
CA GLY A 121 23.09 77.97 13.68
C GLY A 121 22.74 76.49 13.91
N SER A 122 22.80 75.66 12.86
CA SER A 122 22.62 74.20 12.98
C SER A 122 23.93 73.48 13.32
N PHE A 123 23.83 72.20 13.68
CA PHE A 123 24.98 71.30 13.93
C PHE A 123 25.93 71.13 12.74
N LEU A 124 25.49 71.48 11.51
CA LEU A 124 26.33 71.45 10.31
C LEU A 124 27.20 72.71 10.16
N THR A 125 27.01 73.72 10.99
CA THR A 125 27.83 74.95 10.99
C THR A 125 28.86 74.98 12.11
N ASP A 126 29.09 73.84 12.78
CA ASP A 126 30.19 73.69 13.73
C ASP A 126 31.53 74.03 13.05
N PRO A 127 32.32 74.98 13.58
CA PRO A 127 33.57 75.42 12.94
C PRO A 127 34.58 74.29 12.68
N ALA A 128 34.61 73.27 13.54
CA ALA A 128 35.49 72.12 13.34
C ALA A 128 35.03 71.26 12.16
N PHE A 129 33.72 71.01 12.05
CA PHE A 129 33.16 70.28 10.92
C PHE A 129 33.33 71.03 9.60
N VAL A 130 33.04 72.34 9.56
CA VAL A 130 33.19 73.15 8.34
C VAL A 130 34.63 73.09 7.82
N ARG A 131 35.63 73.19 8.71
CA ARG A 131 37.04 73.05 8.34
C ARG A 131 37.33 71.67 7.75
N ASP A 132 36.91 70.59 8.42
CA ASP A 132 37.18 69.22 7.98
C ASP A 132 36.42 68.88 6.66
N PHE A 133 35.23 69.44 6.45
CA PHE A 133 34.46 69.34 5.21
C PHE A 133 35.14 70.09 4.04
N GLU A 134 35.61 71.31 4.29
CA GLU A 134 36.36 72.08 3.30
C GLU A 134 37.68 71.38 2.92
N GLU A 135 38.36 70.76 3.89
CA GLU A 135 39.55 69.94 3.66
C GLU A 135 39.25 68.75 2.75
N LEU A 136 38.14 68.04 3.00
CA LEU A 136 37.72 66.89 2.18
C LEU A 136 37.62 67.25 0.69
N TYR A 137 36.89 68.31 0.35
CA TYR A 137 36.69 68.72 -1.05
C TYR A 137 37.90 69.43 -1.67
N ALA A 138 38.81 69.99 -0.85
CA ALA A 138 40.05 70.58 -1.34
C ALA A 138 41.09 69.54 -1.76
N TYR A 139 41.20 68.43 -1.01
CA TYR A 139 42.25 67.43 -1.22
C TYR A 139 41.82 66.20 -2.03
N TYR A 140 40.53 65.84 -2.02
CA TYR A 140 40.04 64.62 -2.66
C TYR A 140 39.14 64.92 -3.86
N ARG A 141 39.66 64.73 -5.08
CA ARG A 141 38.91 64.98 -6.33
C ARG A 141 37.64 64.12 -6.45
N HIS A 142 37.65 62.92 -5.89
CA HIS A 142 36.51 61.99 -5.94
C HIS A 142 35.54 62.17 -4.76
N ALA A 143 35.68 63.26 -3.98
CA ALA A 143 34.80 63.59 -2.87
C ALA A 143 33.33 63.63 -3.30
N ARG A 144 32.54 62.65 -2.87
CA ARG A 144 31.08 62.63 -3.01
C ARG A 144 30.44 61.94 -1.83
N LEU A 145 29.24 62.38 -1.46
CA LEU A 145 28.47 61.75 -0.40
C LEU A 145 28.00 60.35 -0.86
N LEU A 146 28.20 59.36 0.00
CA LEU A 146 27.77 57.97 -0.22
C LEU A 146 26.59 57.56 0.64
N GLN A 147 26.50 58.01 1.89
CA GLN A 147 25.47 57.53 2.82
C GLN A 147 25.33 58.48 4.01
N LEU A 148 24.11 58.59 4.52
CA LEU A 148 23.81 59.15 5.84
C LEU A 148 23.16 58.07 6.68
N GLU A 149 23.70 57.81 7.87
CA GLU A 149 23.17 56.75 8.74
C GLU A 149 23.14 57.24 10.19
N ILE A 150 22.10 56.84 10.92
CA ILE A 150 22.07 56.96 12.38
C ILE A 150 22.28 55.59 13.00
N ARG A 151 23.37 55.44 13.75
CA ARG A 151 23.77 54.18 14.35
C ARG A 151 24.29 54.39 15.77
N ALA A 152 23.77 53.62 16.72
CA ALA A 152 24.17 53.66 18.13
C ALA A 152 24.21 55.09 18.73
N GLY A 153 23.21 55.91 18.42
CA GLY A 153 23.13 57.31 18.90
C GLY A 153 24.11 58.27 18.22
N ARG A 154 24.67 57.91 17.07
CA ARG A 154 25.55 58.79 16.28
C ARG A 154 25.00 58.99 14.89
N LEU A 155 25.10 60.21 14.36
CA LEU A 155 24.93 60.50 12.94
C LEU A 155 26.27 60.30 12.25
N LEU A 156 26.26 59.57 11.13
CA LEU A 156 27.43 59.27 10.32
C LEU A 156 27.19 59.76 8.89
N ALA A 157 28.13 60.52 8.34
CA ALA A 157 28.12 60.93 6.93
C ALA A 157 29.34 60.35 6.23
N SER A 158 29.12 59.38 5.35
CA SER A 158 30.17 58.69 4.61
C SER A 158 30.43 59.37 3.27
N PHE A 159 31.68 59.70 2.99
CA PHE A 159 32.13 60.25 1.71
C PHE A 159 33.11 59.31 1.03
N GLN A 160 33.00 59.16 -0.29
CA GLN A 160 34.03 58.53 -1.10
C GLN A 160 35.18 59.50 -1.30
N ILE A 161 36.43 59.05 -1.12
CA ILE A 161 37.62 59.88 -1.31
C ILE A 161 38.56 59.37 -2.42
N GLY A 162 38.41 58.11 -2.83
CA GLY A 162 39.21 57.46 -3.87
C GLY A 162 38.36 56.84 -4.99
N GLU A 163 38.99 56.08 -5.87
CA GLU A 163 38.30 55.39 -6.97
C GLU A 163 37.43 54.22 -6.48
N ARG A 164 37.81 53.58 -5.37
CA ARG A 164 37.07 52.45 -4.79
C ARG A 164 36.03 52.93 -3.78
N LEU A 165 34.89 52.25 -3.71
CA LEU A 165 33.85 52.52 -2.70
C LEU A 165 34.32 52.28 -1.26
N THR A 166 35.38 51.50 -1.06
CA THR A 166 36.02 51.25 0.25
C THR A 166 36.87 52.42 0.72
N ASP A 167 37.30 53.31 -0.18
CA ASP A 167 38.11 54.47 0.14
C ASP A 167 37.17 55.56 0.67
N ARG A 168 36.87 55.50 1.97
CA ARG A 168 35.86 56.33 2.62
C ARG A 168 36.47 57.24 3.68
N ARG A 169 35.89 58.43 3.80
CA ARG A 169 36.03 59.33 4.95
C ARG A 169 34.68 59.45 5.64
N VAL A 170 34.63 59.29 6.96
CA VAL A 170 33.35 59.31 7.69
C VAL A 170 33.35 60.37 8.77
N PHE A 171 32.47 61.35 8.63
CA PHE A 171 32.19 62.34 9.67
C PHE A 171 31.19 61.77 10.68
N ARG A 172 31.41 62.06 11.97
CA ARG A 172 30.54 61.58 13.04
C ARG A 172 30.08 62.69 13.98
N TRP A 173 28.80 62.67 14.31
CA TRP A 173 28.19 63.50 15.34
C TRP A 173 27.57 62.62 16.42
N ASP A 174 27.67 63.04 17.66
CA ASP A 174 27.02 62.47 18.83
C ASP A 174 25.59 63.03 18.92
N LEU A 175 24.57 62.17 18.95
CA LEU A 175 23.17 62.59 19.07
C LEU A 175 22.79 62.62 20.54
N THR A 176 22.49 63.81 21.05
CA THR A 176 22.06 64.05 22.43
C THR A 176 20.64 64.59 22.47
N GLY A 177 20.02 64.62 23.65
CA GLY A 177 18.68 65.22 23.82
C GLY A 177 18.61 66.71 23.46
N GLU A 178 19.76 67.40 23.40
CA GLU A 178 19.88 68.83 23.04
C GLU A 178 20.23 69.07 21.56
N GLY A 179 20.49 68.00 20.78
CA GLY A 179 20.87 68.08 19.37
C GLY A 179 22.09 67.23 18.99
N ALA A 180 22.62 67.44 17.79
CA ALA A 180 23.80 66.74 17.28
C ALA A 180 25.09 67.55 17.55
N ARG A 181 26.13 66.90 18.09
CA ARG A 181 27.43 67.51 18.37
C ARG A 181 28.53 66.87 17.54
N TYR A 182 29.29 67.64 16.76
CA TYR A 182 30.37 67.10 15.94
C TYR A 182 31.50 66.51 16.79
N LEU A 183 32.02 65.35 16.39
CA LEU A 183 33.12 64.68 17.06
C LEU A 183 34.42 64.81 16.26
N ASP A 184 34.47 64.17 15.08
CA ASP A 184 35.61 64.21 14.15
C ASP A 184 35.26 63.50 12.82
N ALA A 185 36.27 63.39 11.94
CA ALA A 185 36.22 62.68 10.66
C ALA A 185 36.89 61.29 10.70
N ARG A 186 36.69 60.50 11.77
CA ARG A 186 37.29 59.15 11.97
C ARG A 186 36.25 58.05 12.24
N GLY A 187 35.09 58.15 11.60
CA GLY A 187 33.97 57.24 11.78
C GLY A 187 34.03 55.94 10.97
N GLU A 188 35.13 55.62 10.27
CA GLU A 188 35.18 54.49 9.33
C GLU A 188 34.88 53.14 10.01
N ARG A 189 35.24 52.99 11.28
CA ARG A 189 34.94 51.79 12.08
C ARG A 189 33.48 51.72 12.53
N ASP A 190 32.82 52.86 12.68
CA ASP A 190 31.42 52.95 13.12
C ASP A 190 30.44 52.48 12.00
N LEU A 191 30.87 52.53 10.73
CA LEU A 191 30.15 52.02 9.55
C LEU A 191 30.47 50.56 9.18
N SER A 192 30.95 49.76 10.13
CA SER A 192 31.21 48.34 9.85
C SER A 192 29.90 47.62 9.46
N PRO A 193 29.80 46.98 8.29
CA PRO A 193 28.56 46.31 7.87
C PRO A 193 28.18 45.23 8.88
N LEU A 194 26.87 44.97 9.03
CA LEU A 194 26.44 43.83 9.82
C LEU A 194 26.99 42.54 9.20
N PRO A 195 27.31 41.52 10.02
CA PRO A 195 27.64 40.21 9.49
C PRO A 195 26.54 39.76 8.51
N PRO A 196 26.91 39.30 7.29
CA PRO A 196 25.93 38.87 6.29
C PRO A 196 25.15 37.63 6.73
N PHE A 197 25.64 36.89 7.74
CA PHE A 197 25.04 35.70 8.30
C PHE A 197 25.04 35.78 9.82
N ASP A 198 23.96 35.30 10.45
CA ASP A 198 23.86 35.10 11.90
C ASP A 198 24.14 33.63 12.32
N PHE A 199 24.70 32.85 11.38
CA PHE A 199 25.16 31.47 11.56
C PHE A 199 26.51 31.28 10.86
N GLU A 200 27.21 30.19 11.19
CA GLU A 200 28.52 29.86 10.62
C GLU A 200 28.41 28.78 9.54
N TRP A 201 29.14 28.97 8.44
CA TRP A 201 29.28 27.98 7.38
C TRP A 201 30.37 26.96 7.75
N THR A 202 30.01 25.68 7.72
CA THR A 202 30.94 24.57 7.96
C THR A 202 31.37 23.95 6.65
N ARG A 203 32.69 23.87 6.40
CA ARG A 203 33.22 23.23 5.19
C ARG A 203 33.13 21.71 5.29
N ALA A 204 32.54 21.09 4.26
CA ALA A 204 32.57 19.64 4.10
C ALA A 204 33.87 19.21 3.41
N GLY A 205 34.48 18.14 3.91
CA GLY A 205 35.73 17.59 3.40
C GLY A 205 35.74 16.06 3.45
N ARG A 206 36.94 15.46 3.44
CA ARG A 206 37.11 14.01 3.36
C ARG A 206 36.47 13.21 4.50
N ASP A 207 36.35 13.80 5.68
CA ASP A 207 35.73 13.14 6.83
C ASP A 207 34.24 12.85 6.61
N GLN A 208 33.60 13.60 5.71
CA GLN A 208 32.20 13.42 5.31
C GLN A 208 32.05 12.58 4.03
N GLU A 209 33.13 12.18 3.37
CA GLU A 209 33.06 11.46 2.09
C GLU A 209 32.64 10.01 2.29
N VAL A 210 31.67 9.56 1.51
CA VAL A 210 31.27 8.15 1.41
C VAL A 210 31.65 7.65 0.02
N SER A 211 32.58 6.70 -0.02
CA SER A 211 33.08 6.13 -1.28
C SER A 211 32.11 5.10 -1.88
N GLY A 212 32.07 5.02 -3.21
CA GLY A 212 31.33 4.01 -3.96
C GLY A 212 31.31 4.32 -5.47
N ARG A 213 30.34 3.81 -6.22
CA ARG A 213 30.21 4.06 -7.67
C ARG A 213 29.88 5.53 -7.98
N PHE A 214 29.05 6.12 -7.13
CA PHE A 214 28.64 7.52 -7.11
C PHE A 214 29.02 8.11 -5.74
N PRO A 215 30.29 8.52 -5.55
CA PRO A 215 30.77 9.02 -4.27
C PRO A 215 30.06 10.34 -3.92
N HIS A 216 29.71 10.52 -2.65
CA HIS A 216 29.01 11.72 -2.17
C HIS A 216 29.54 12.19 -0.81
N LEU A 217 29.26 13.45 -0.47
CA LEU A 217 29.50 14.02 0.85
C LEU A 217 28.26 13.85 1.73
N ASN A 218 28.42 13.23 2.90
CA ASN A 218 27.42 13.11 3.94
C ASN A 218 27.34 14.39 4.79
N ILE A 219 26.26 15.13 4.65
CA ILE A 219 25.95 16.34 5.39
C ILE A 219 24.94 16.00 6.48
N LEU A 220 25.42 16.00 7.74
CA LEU A 220 24.62 15.82 8.96
C LEU A 220 23.77 14.53 8.99
N ASP A 221 24.22 13.44 8.35
CA ASP A 221 23.48 12.18 8.20
C ASP A 221 22.07 12.35 7.59
N THR A 222 21.88 13.45 6.85
CA THR A 222 20.57 13.86 6.32
C THR A 222 20.60 14.08 4.82
N LEU A 223 21.67 14.68 4.30
CA LEU A 223 21.85 14.99 2.89
C LEU A 223 23.11 14.37 2.34
N PHE A 224 23.05 13.88 1.12
CA PHE A 224 24.20 13.32 0.41
C PHE A 224 24.39 14.06 -0.91
N VAL A 225 25.50 14.76 -1.05
CA VAL A 225 25.73 15.67 -2.19
C VAL A 225 26.86 15.14 -3.06
N GLU A 226 26.62 15.06 -4.37
CA GLU A 226 27.63 14.63 -5.34
C GLU A 226 27.72 15.54 -6.56
N THR A 227 28.84 15.42 -7.28
CA THR A 227 29.08 16.08 -8.58
C THR A 227 29.33 15.08 -9.72
N ALA A 228 29.14 13.78 -9.47
CA ALA A 228 29.40 12.73 -10.43
C ALA A 228 28.47 12.82 -11.66
N GLY A 229 28.96 12.43 -12.83
CA GLY A 229 28.18 12.45 -14.08
C GLY A 229 27.96 13.84 -14.68
N GLY A 230 28.65 14.88 -14.18
CA GLY A 230 28.57 16.24 -14.70
C GLY A 230 27.35 17.03 -14.22
N THR A 231 26.77 16.62 -13.10
CA THR A 231 25.66 17.30 -12.43
C THR A 231 25.93 17.41 -10.94
N LEU A 232 25.54 18.53 -10.32
CA LEU A 232 25.40 18.65 -8.87
C LEU A 232 24.09 17.97 -8.46
N THR A 233 24.18 16.85 -7.76
CA THR A 233 23.02 16.06 -7.32
C THR A 233 22.95 16.03 -5.79
N VAL A 234 21.74 16.18 -5.24
CA VAL A 234 21.45 16.06 -3.81
C VAL A 234 20.52 14.89 -3.57
N LYS A 235 20.87 14.01 -2.64
CA LYS A 235 20.14 12.81 -2.23
C LYS A 235 19.80 12.88 -0.74
N VAL A 236 18.83 12.07 -0.32
CA VAL A 236 18.41 11.92 1.10
C VAL A 236 18.67 10.52 1.64
N GLU A 237 19.02 9.58 0.76
CA GLU A 237 19.43 8.22 1.13
C GLU A 237 20.94 8.07 0.94
N ASN A 238 21.58 7.37 1.88
CA ASN A 238 22.99 7.05 1.79
C ASN A 238 23.22 5.91 0.77
N ASN A 239 23.08 6.22 -0.51
CA ASN A 239 23.20 5.24 -1.59
C ASN A 239 24.25 5.69 -2.62
N THR A 240 25.34 4.94 -2.70
CA THR A 240 26.44 5.18 -3.63
C THR A 240 26.34 4.33 -4.91
N GLU A 241 25.30 3.51 -5.08
CA GLU A 241 25.09 2.66 -6.27
C GLU A 241 24.35 3.39 -7.40
N THR A 242 23.55 4.41 -7.07
CA THR A 242 22.77 5.22 -8.02
C THR A 242 23.14 6.70 -7.92
N GLY A 243 23.05 7.41 -9.05
CA GLY A 243 23.28 8.86 -9.16
C GLY A 243 21.98 9.69 -9.16
N GLU A 244 20.84 9.07 -8.87
CA GLU A 244 19.54 9.77 -8.81
C GLU A 244 19.33 10.38 -7.42
N GLY A 245 18.79 11.58 -7.38
CA GLY A 245 18.56 12.34 -6.17
C GLY A 245 17.28 13.15 -6.23
N ILE A 246 16.98 13.85 -5.13
CA ILE A 246 15.80 14.73 -5.00
C ILE A 246 16.00 16.08 -5.71
N TYR A 247 17.24 16.38 -6.12
CA TYR A 247 17.60 17.57 -6.88
C TYR A 247 18.82 17.28 -7.75
N SER A 248 18.84 17.80 -8.97
CA SER A 248 19.99 17.71 -9.87
C SER A 248 20.05 18.93 -10.79
N GLU A 249 21.23 19.54 -10.92
CA GLU A 249 21.49 20.61 -11.88
C GLU A 249 22.85 20.42 -12.59
N PRO A 250 23.01 20.82 -13.87
CA PRO A 250 24.28 20.66 -14.58
C PRO A 250 25.36 21.59 -14.04
N VAL A 251 26.61 21.11 -14.06
CA VAL A 251 27.83 21.90 -13.75
C VAL A 251 28.59 22.24 -15.02
N GLU A 252 29.37 23.32 -15.01
CA GLU A 252 30.14 23.73 -16.20
C GLU A 252 31.20 22.69 -16.58
N GLU A 253 32.01 22.23 -15.62
CA GLU A 253 32.99 21.17 -15.83
C GLU A 253 32.39 19.80 -15.52
N ARG A 254 32.07 19.03 -16.57
CA ARG A 254 31.39 17.74 -16.43
C ARG A 254 32.27 16.63 -15.85
N THR A 255 33.59 16.83 -15.87
CA THR A 255 34.58 15.83 -15.42
C THR A 255 35.05 16.06 -13.98
N GLN A 256 34.53 17.07 -13.29
CA GLN A 256 34.92 17.37 -11.91
C GLN A 256 34.57 16.23 -10.94
N GLY A 257 35.45 15.96 -9.99
CA GLY A 257 35.17 15.14 -8.82
C GLY A 257 34.64 15.96 -7.64
N LEU A 258 34.47 15.30 -6.50
CA LEU A 258 34.10 15.97 -5.24
C LEU A 258 35.21 16.91 -4.73
N ASP A 259 36.47 16.46 -4.80
CA ASP A 259 37.64 17.22 -4.33
C ASP A 259 37.90 18.51 -5.13
N ASP A 260 37.34 18.63 -6.34
CA ASP A 260 37.53 19.79 -7.23
C ASP A 260 36.58 20.97 -6.89
N ALA A 261 35.47 20.68 -6.22
CA ALA A 261 34.45 21.66 -5.83
C ALA A 261 34.54 21.98 -4.32
N THR A 262 34.09 23.17 -3.92
CA THR A 262 34.01 23.53 -2.50
C THR A 262 32.58 23.45 -2.01
N PHE A 263 32.35 22.71 -0.93
CA PHE A 263 31.04 22.53 -0.31
C PHE A 263 31.06 23.06 1.11
N GLU A 264 30.08 23.90 1.44
CA GLU A 264 29.87 24.34 2.81
C GLU A 264 28.40 24.28 3.16
N PHE A 265 28.10 23.97 4.42
CA PHE A 265 26.74 23.80 4.91
C PHE A 265 26.52 24.49 6.25
N ALA A 266 25.27 24.81 6.55
CA ALA A 266 24.85 25.33 7.85
C ALA A 266 23.46 24.77 8.20
N ARG A 267 23.27 24.38 9.47
CA ARG A 267 21.95 24.00 9.99
C ARG A 267 21.30 25.21 10.64
N VAL A 268 20.14 25.61 10.13
CA VAL A 268 19.38 26.76 10.59
C VAL A 268 17.96 26.30 10.95
N GLY A 269 17.75 26.00 12.23
CA GLY A 269 16.51 25.38 12.71
C GLY A 269 16.21 24.06 12.00
N ARG A 270 15.12 24.04 11.21
CA ARG A 270 14.68 22.90 10.37
C ARG A 270 15.16 22.96 8.93
N LEU A 271 16.01 23.92 8.58
CA LEU A 271 16.61 24.06 7.25
C LEU A 271 18.08 23.62 7.29
N ILE A 272 18.53 22.98 6.23
CA ILE A 272 19.95 22.78 5.94
C ILE A 272 20.28 23.63 4.72
N LEU A 273 21.12 24.63 4.92
CA LEU A 273 21.62 25.47 3.84
C LEU A 273 22.90 24.85 3.31
N LEU A 274 23.02 24.76 2.00
CA LEU A 274 24.23 24.32 1.31
C LEU A 274 24.67 25.43 0.35
N ARG A 275 25.95 25.75 0.36
CA ARG A 275 26.57 26.52 -0.71
C ARG A 275 27.67 25.71 -1.36
N VAL A 276 27.62 25.64 -2.69
CA VAL A 276 28.56 24.88 -3.51
C VAL A 276 29.24 25.82 -4.47
N LEU A 277 30.56 25.77 -4.55
CA LEU A 277 31.35 26.42 -5.60
C LEU A 277 31.90 25.32 -6.50
N PRO A 278 31.25 25.00 -7.63
CA PRO A 278 31.76 24.02 -8.58
C PRO A 278 33.10 24.48 -9.18
N TYR A 279 33.85 23.52 -9.70
CA TYR A 279 35.16 23.76 -10.26
C TYR A 279 35.10 24.73 -11.45
N ARG A 280 35.98 25.75 -11.43
CA ARG A 280 36.10 26.84 -12.41
C ARG A 280 34.89 27.77 -12.55
N GLU A 281 33.82 27.54 -11.81
CA GLU A 281 32.73 28.50 -11.70
C GLU A 281 33.14 29.68 -10.80
N LYS A 282 32.60 30.87 -11.08
CA LYS A 282 32.90 32.10 -10.32
C LYS A 282 31.85 32.43 -9.26
N THR A 283 30.73 31.71 -9.27
CA THR A 283 29.55 32.01 -8.47
C THR A 283 29.22 30.82 -7.58
N TRP A 284 29.01 31.09 -6.30
CA TRP A 284 28.44 30.11 -5.37
C TRP A 284 27.00 29.79 -5.77
N ARG A 285 26.65 28.51 -5.67
CA ARG A 285 25.30 27.98 -5.81
C ARG A 285 24.70 27.73 -4.43
N GLY A 286 23.66 28.47 -4.07
CA GLY A 286 22.92 28.26 -2.83
C GLY A 286 21.74 27.29 -2.99
N LEU A 287 21.64 26.32 -2.08
CA LEU A 287 20.54 25.36 -1.97
C LEU A 287 19.97 25.41 -0.54
N ILE A 288 18.65 25.39 -0.44
CA ILE A 288 17.90 25.31 0.82
C ILE A 288 17.25 23.93 0.84
N PHE A 289 17.65 23.07 1.76
CA PHE A 289 16.94 21.82 2.03
C PHE A 289 16.02 22.00 3.23
N ASP A 290 14.74 21.73 3.03
CA ASP A 290 13.75 21.75 4.09
C ASP A 290 13.51 20.33 4.60
N THR A 291 13.89 20.10 5.86
CA THR A 291 13.77 18.78 6.51
C THR A 291 12.32 18.32 6.69
N LEU A 292 11.33 19.23 6.64
CA LEU A 292 9.91 18.88 6.74
C LEU A 292 9.36 18.37 5.41
N THR A 293 9.66 19.06 4.31
CA THR A 293 9.16 18.70 2.97
C THR A 293 10.05 17.70 2.26
N GLY A 294 11.32 17.55 2.67
CA GLY A 294 12.32 16.75 1.97
C GLY A 294 12.68 17.31 0.59
N ARG A 295 12.40 18.58 0.33
CA ARG A 295 12.65 19.24 -0.97
C ARG A 295 13.86 20.18 -0.89
N VAL A 296 14.54 20.33 -2.02
CA VAL A 296 15.63 21.31 -2.20
C VAL A 296 15.13 22.45 -3.07
N THR A 297 15.37 23.69 -2.63
CA THR A 297 15.10 24.91 -3.39
C THR A 297 16.40 25.60 -3.74
N ARG A 298 16.58 25.92 -5.03
CA ARG A 298 17.73 26.67 -5.53
C ARG A 298 17.54 28.16 -5.26
N GLU A 299 18.41 28.74 -4.43
CA GLU A 299 18.37 30.17 -4.09
C GLU A 299 19.80 30.69 -3.84
N ASP A 300 20.31 31.54 -4.74
CA ASP A 300 21.68 32.08 -4.64
C ASP A 300 21.84 33.19 -3.63
N ALA A 301 20.76 33.93 -3.36
CA ALA A 301 20.82 35.07 -2.46
C ALA A 301 21.28 34.67 -1.05
N VAL A 302 20.97 33.43 -0.61
CA VAL A 302 21.40 32.92 0.70
C VAL A 302 22.92 32.79 0.85
N THR A 303 23.67 32.77 -0.25
CA THR A 303 25.14 32.68 -0.21
C THR A 303 25.82 34.03 0.04
N ARG A 304 25.07 35.13 -0.05
CA ARG A 304 25.57 36.52 0.00
C ARG A 304 25.13 37.25 1.26
N GLY A 305 23.91 36.99 1.70
CA GLY A 305 23.36 37.48 2.95
C GLY A 305 22.14 36.67 3.33
N CYS A 306 22.12 36.10 4.52
CA CYS A 306 21.03 35.25 4.98
C CYS A 306 21.00 35.29 6.50
N VAL A 307 19.88 35.69 7.08
CA VAL A 307 19.70 35.72 8.54
C VAL A 307 18.41 35.04 8.94
N GLN A 308 18.34 34.61 10.19
CA GLN A 308 17.18 33.93 10.73
C GLN A 308 16.02 34.91 10.95
N LEU A 309 14.84 34.46 10.57
CA LEU A 309 13.60 35.08 11.01
C LEU A 309 13.41 34.82 12.52
N PRO A 310 12.76 35.73 13.27
CA PRO A 310 12.48 35.55 14.69
C PRO A 310 11.79 34.22 14.99
N GLU A 311 11.97 33.70 16.21
CA GLU A 311 11.35 32.45 16.68
C GLU A 311 11.63 31.23 15.79
N GLU A 312 12.79 31.21 15.11
CA GLU A 312 13.19 30.13 14.18
C GLU A 312 12.18 29.89 13.04
N HIS A 313 11.42 30.92 12.66
CA HIS A 313 10.38 30.79 11.64
C HIS A 313 10.92 30.49 10.24
N GLY A 314 12.23 30.68 10.00
CA GLY A 314 12.85 30.48 8.70
C GLY A 314 14.01 31.44 8.49
N ILE A 315 14.25 31.82 7.24
CA ILE A 315 15.34 32.72 6.85
C ILE A 315 14.85 33.84 5.94
N VAL A 316 15.54 34.97 6.00
CA VAL A 316 15.37 36.11 5.09
C VAL A 316 16.71 36.47 4.46
N PHE A 317 16.66 36.79 3.18
CA PHE A 317 17.82 37.09 2.34
C PHE A 317 17.49 38.24 1.38
N PRO A 318 18.49 38.86 0.73
CA PRO A 318 18.24 39.88 -0.28
C PRO A 318 17.32 39.33 -1.37
N GLY A 319 16.11 39.85 -1.46
CA GLY A 319 15.14 39.43 -2.47
C GLY A 319 14.13 38.40 -2.04
N GLY A 320 14.12 37.92 -0.79
CA GLY A 320 13.10 36.96 -0.39
C GLY A 320 13.20 36.41 1.02
N TYR A 321 12.33 35.44 1.30
CA TYR A 321 12.36 34.65 2.52
C TYR A 321 11.96 33.20 2.22
N TYR A 322 12.30 32.33 3.16
CA TYR A 322 11.94 30.91 3.14
C TYR A 322 11.47 30.49 4.53
N LEU A 323 10.31 29.82 4.60
CA LEU A 323 9.79 29.20 5.83
C LEU A 323 9.86 27.67 5.73
N PRO A 324 10.19 26.97 6.83
CA PRO A 324 10.03 25.51 6.90
C PRO A 324 8.59 25.10 6.58
N GLY A 325 8.43 24.05 5.76
CA GLY A 325 7.16 23.67 5.16
C GLY A 325 7.05 24.02 3.67
N GLY A 326 8.08 24.62 3.07
CA GLY A 326 8.20 24.86 1.63
C GLY A 326 7.69 26.21 1.13
N GLU A 327 7.32 27.13 2.02
CA GLU A 327 6.90 28.48 1.61
C GLU A 327 8.14 29.32 1.26
N HIS A 328 8.35 29.54 -0.03
CA HIS A 328 9.41 30.40 -0.58
C HIS A 328 8.78 31.55 -1.35
N ARG A 329 9.24 32.76 -1.08
CA ARG A 329 8.81 33.95 -1.83
C ARG A 329 10.01 34.79 -2.22
N ALA A 330 10.17 34.96 -3.54
CA ALA A 330 11.12 35.87 -4.13
C ALA A 330 10.42 37.15 -4.61
N PHE A 331 11.11 38.28 -4.50
CA PHE A 331 10.67 39.61 -4.87
C PHE A 331 11.61 40.21 -5.91
N GLU A 332 11.06 41.01 -6.82
CA GLU A 332 11.83 41.72 -7.84
C GLU A 332 12.46 43.01 -7.29
N GLY A 333 13.41 43.59 -8.03
CA GLY A 333 13.99 44.89 -7.71
C GLY A 333 15.17 44.86 -6.76
N PHE A 334 15.72 43.70 -6.44
CA PHE A 334 16.93 43.54 -5.62
C PHE A 334 18.19 43.51 -6.49
N THR A 335 19.27 44.12 -6.01
CA THR A 335 20.57 44.07 -6.69
C THR A 335 21.47 43.02 -6.06
N PRO A 336 22.28 42.30 -6.87
CA PRO A 336 23.32 41.38 -6.43
C PRO A 336 24.22 41.85 -5.27
N GLY A 337 24.45 43.16 -5.15
CA GLY A 337 25.33 43.78 -4.16
C GLY A 337 24.66 44.20 -2.85
N MET A 338 23.35 43.96 -2.69
CA MET A 338 22.63 44.28 -1.46
C MET A 338 23.13 43.43 -0.28
N ALA A 339 23.49 44.08 0.82
CA ALA A 339 23.91 43.46 2.07
C ALA A 339 22.98 43.88 3.22
N LEU A 340 22.92 43.08 4.28
CA LEU A 340 22.15 43.43 5.47
C LEU A 340 22.76 44.66 6.14
N ASP A 341 21.96 45.70 6.30
CA ASP A 341 22.37 46.98 6.86
C ASP A 341 21.84 47.16 8.29
N ARG A 342 20.55 46.86 8.48
CA ARG A 342 19.86 47.10 9.75
C ARG A 342 18.73 46.09 9.99
N VAL A 343 18.53 45.72 11.26
CA VAL A 343 17.38 44.95 11.74
C VAL A 343 16.70 45.75 12.85
N VAL A 344 15.42 46.09 12.69
CA VAL A 344 14.65 46.87 13.66
C VAL A 344 13.47 46.05 14.14
N ARG A 345 13.37 45.83 15.46
CA ARG A 345 12.22 45.17 16.07
C ARG A 345 11.22 46.24 16.50
N SER A 346 9.96 46.04 16.15
CA SER A 346 8.89 46.93 16.62
C SER A 346 8.68 46.77 18.14
N PRO A 347 8.45 47.87 18.89
CA PRO A 347 8.17 47.77 20.33
C PRO A 347 6.89 47.01 20.67
N ASN A 348 5.94 46.88 19.73
CA ASN A 348 4.75 46.05 19.93
C ASN A 348 5.08 44.54 19.85
N GLY A 349 6.25 44.15 19.34
CA GLY A 349 6.69 42.76 19.21
C GLY A 349 6.07 41.99 18.04
N GLU A 350 5.29 42.65 17.17
CA GLU A 350 4.56 42.01 16.07
C GLU A 350 5.36 41.97 14.76
N ASP A 351 6.17 43.00 14.51
CA ASP A 351 6.87 43.17 13.24
C ASP A 351 8.39 43.34 13.40
N VAL A 352 9.15 42.84 12.44
CA VAL A 352 10.60 43.05 12.34
C VAL A 352 10.94 43.56 10.95
N LEU A 353 11.63 44.69 10.87
CA LEU A 353 12.12 45.28 9.63
C LEU A 353 13.56 44.82 9.38
N PHE A 354 13.77 44.21 8.23
CA PHE A 354 15.09 43.94 7.67
C PHE A 354 15.36 44.96 6.56
N VAL A 355 16.47 45.69 6.67
CA VAL A 355 16.91 46.66 5.65
C VAL A 355 18.13 46.11 4.95
N PHE A 356 18.03 45.92 3.64
CA PHE A 356 19.15 45.56 2.78
C PHE A 356 19.59 46.76 1.97
N TYR A 357 20.87 47.12 2.03
CA TYR A 357 21.44 48.30 1.39
C TYR A 357 22.46 47.91 0.32
N ASP A 358 22.40 48.58 -0.82
CA ASP A 358 23.39 48.50 -1.90
C ASP A 358 24.23 49.78 -1.93
N GLN A 359 25.51 49.66 -1.60
CA GLN A 359 26.42 50.82 -1.47
C GLN A 359 26.67 51.53 -2.80
N ASP A 360 26.60 50.84 -3.93
CA ASP A 360 26.88 51.43 -5.24
C ASP A 360 25.69 52.31 -5.68
N SER A 361 24.51 51.70 -5.79
CA SER A 361 23.29 52.42 -6.17
C SER A 361 22.76 53.37 -5.08
N GLY A 362 23.11 53.14 -3.80
CA GLY A 362 22.56 53.87 -2.67
C GLY A 362 21.12 53.48 -2.35
N ARG A 363 20.65 52.33 -2.85
CA ARG A 363 19.27 51.87 -2.71
C ARG A 363 19.13 50.91 -1.54
N SER A 364 18.10 51.13 -0.73
CA SER A 364 17.66 50.29 0.38
C SER A 364 16.37 49.56 0.04
N ALA A 365 16.27 48.30 0.43
CA ALA A 365 15.06 47.50 0.40
C ALA A 365 14.61 47.19 1.83
N PHE A 366 13.36 47.54 2.14
CA PHE A 366 12.72 47.42 3.45
C PHE A 366 11.78 46.21 3.45
N LEU A 367 12.14 45.16 4.18
CA LEU A 367 11.35 43.93 4.31
C LEU A 367 10.75 43.89 5.71
N VAL A 368 9.43 44.08 5.80
CA VAL A 368 8.70 43.99 7.07
C VAL A 368 8.15 42.59 7.22
N TYR A 369 8.68 41.85 8.19
CA TYR A 369 8.22 40.52 8.56
C TYR A 369 7.23 40.59 9.72
N ASN A 370 6.03 40.04 9.54
CA ASN A 370 5.02 39.96 10.58
C ASN A 370 5.07 38.60 11.29
N LEU A 371 5.26 38.58 12.60
CA LEU A 371 5.42 37.35 13.38
C LEU A 371 4.13 36.52 13.43
N ILE A 372 2.95 37.15 13.49
CA ILE A 372 1.66 36.43 13.60
C ILE A 372 1.33 35.71 12.30
N ARG A 373 1.35 36.46 11.19
CA ARG A 373 1.03 35.94 9.87
C ARG A 373 2.16 35.06 9.32
N ARG A 374 3.39 35.29 9.79
CA ARG A 374 4.65 34.69 9.30
C ARG A 374 4.91 35.01 7.84
N GLU A 375 4.64 36.24 7.43
CA GLU A 375 4.83 36.68 6.05
C GLU A 375 5.72 37.93 6.00
N VAL A 376 6.50 38.04 4.92
CA VAL A 376 7.13 39.32 4.56
C VAL A 376 6.16 40.09 3.67
N GLN A 377 5.84 41.32 4.06
CA GLN A 377 5.03 42.23 3.24
C GLN A 377 5.78 42.63 1.96
N THR A 378 5.07 43.14 0.96
CA THR A 378 5.71 43.61 -0.28
C THR A 378 6.84 44.60 0.06
N PRO A 379 8.10 44.32 -0.36
CA PRO A 379 9.24 45.16 -0.02
C PRO A 379 9.04 46.59 -0.51
N ILE A 380 9.44 47.56 0.32
CA ILE A 380 9.48 48.97 -0.08
C ILE A 380 10.92 49.32 -0.46
N SER A 381 11.10 50.02 -1.57
CA SER A 381 12.43 50.47 -2.02
C SER A 381 12.56 51.98 -1.91
N ALA A 382 13.68 52.44 -1.35
CA ALA A 382 14.02 53.84 -1.16
C ALA A 382 15.54 54.06 -1.24
N HIS A 383 16.01 55.30 -1.29
CA HIS A 383 17.43 55.67 -1.25
C HIS A 383 17.83 56.32 0.08
N GLY A 384 16.88 56.52 0.99
CA GLY A 384 17.10 57.02 2.33
C GLY A 384 15.82 57.00 3.16
N ASP A 385 15.95 56.96 4.48
CA ASP A 385 14.83 56.90 5.41
C ASP A 385 15.01 57.78 6.66
N ALA A 386 14.07 58.69 6.87
CA ALA A 386 13.94 59.46 8.10
C ALA A 386 12.85 58.84 8.98
N ALA A 387 13.27 58.09 10.01
CA ALA A 387 12.39 57.51 11.02
C ALA A 387 12.09 58.51 12.15
N LEU A 388 10.80 58.78 12.40
CA LEU A 388 10.34 59.65 13.47
C LEU A 388 9.98 58.84 14.74
N PRO A 389 10.07 59.43 15.94
CA PRO A 389 9.80 58.72 17.19
C PRO A 389 8.42 58.07 17.32
N ASP A 390 7.41 58.61 16.63
CA ASP A 390 6.01 58.17 16.64
C ASP A 390 5.67 57.10 15.59
N GLY A 391 6.69 56.57 14.90
CA GLY A 391 6.54 55.50 13.91
C GLY A 391 6.25 55.98 12.50
N ARG A 392 6.17 57.30 12.26
CA ARG A 392 6.19 57.82 10.89
C ARG A 392 7.57 57.64 10.28
N MET A 393 7.63 57.25 9.02
CA MET A 393 8.88 57.06 8.28
C MET A 393 8.77 57.79 6.94
N VAL A 394 9.70 58.69 6.66
CA VAL A 394 9.79 59.40 5.38
C VAL A 394 10.81 58.68 4.50
N LEU A 395 10.34 58.13 3.39
CA LEU A 395 11.16 57.39 2.44
C LEU A 395 11.45 58.25 1.22
N PHE A 396 12.74 58.42 0.91
CA PHE A 396 13.21 59.19 -0.23
C PHE A 396 13.45 58.29 -1.45
N GLN A 397 13.04 58.74 -2.64
CA GLN A 397 13.33 58.04 -3.90
C GLN A 397 14.16 58.95 -4.81
N ALA A 398 15.38 58.52 -5.12
CA ALA A 398 16.26 59.22 -6.03
C ALA A 398 15.88 58.98 -7.49
N GLU A 399 16.01 60.02 -8.30
CA GLU A 399 15.99 59.95 -9.76
C GLU A 399 17.42 59.67 -10.27
N ALA A 400 17.53 58.96 -11.39
CA ALA A 400 18.84 58.67 -12.00
C ALA A 400 19.53 59.92 -12.57
N GLU A 401 18.73 60.89 -13.03
CA GLU A 401 19.21 62.17 -13.57
C GLU A 401 19.12 63.28 -12.51
N PRO A 402 20.05 64.25 -12.50
CA PRO A 402 19.99 65.37 -11.56
C PRO A 402 18.69 66.18 -11.67
N THR A 403 17.99 66.38 -10.54
CA THR A 403 16.71 67.11 -10.44
C THR A 403 16.72 68.10 -9.27
N GLN A 404 15.86 69.13 -9.33
CA GLN A 404 15.64 70.07 -8.23
C GLN A 404 14.53 69.63 -7.28
N VAL A 405 13.67 68.71 -7.73
CA VAL A 405 12.50 68.24 -6.99
C VAL A 405 12.66 66.76 -6.74
N HIS A 406 12.73 66.39 -5.47
CA HIS A 406 13.02 65.04 -4.98
C HIS A 406 11.77 64.50 -4.29
N ALA A 407 11.20 63.41 -4.80
CA ALA A 407 9.97 62.84 -4.26
C ALA A 407 10.23 62.10 -2.95
N VAL A 408 9.35 62.32 -1.96
CA VAL A 408 9.35 61.57 -0.70
C VAL A 408 7.96 61.03 -0.39
N GLN A 409 7.92 59.89 0.29
CA GLN A 409 6.70 59.24 0.74
C GLN A 409 6.67 59.18 2.26
N VAL A 410 5.53 59.53 2.86
CA VAL A 410 5.34 59.47 4.31
C VAL A 410 4.53 58.22 4.65
N TRP A 411 5.12 57.31 5.39
CA TRP A 411 4.52 56.04 5.81
C TRP A 411 4.24 56.06 7.31
N GLN A 412 3.09 55.50 7.71
CA GLN A 412 2.91 55.02 9.07
C GLN A 412 3.48 53.61 9.17
N THR A 413 4.34 53.37 10.14
CA THR A 413 4.99 52.09 10.36
C THR A 413 4.80 51.61 11.81
N PRO A 414 4.98 50.31 12.09
CA PRO A 414 4.99 49.77 13.46
C PRO A 414 6.28 50.10 14.24
N PHE A 415 7.27 50.72 13.62
CA PHE A 415 8.60 50.95 14.20
C PHE A 415 8.66 52.30 14.92
N THR A 416 8.02 52.37 16.09
CA THR A 416 8.13 53.52 17.01
C THR A 416 9.42 53.46 17.82
N SER A 417 9.86 54.59 18.37
CA SER A 417 10.99 54.60 19.32
C SER A 417 10.59 53.99 20.67
N ASP A 418 11.53 53.35 21.37
CA ASP A 418 11.29 52.77 22.70
C ASP A 418 10.76 53.81 23.70
N VAL A 419 11.26 55.05 23.60
CA VAL A 419 10.83 56.18 24.44
C VAL A 419 9.36 56.53 24.18
N PHE A 420 8.93 56.54 22.91
CA PHE A 420 7.53 56.81 22.56
C PHE A 420 6.62 55.66 22.99
N ALA A 421 7.03 54.41 22.78
CA ALA A 421 6.28 53.23 23.20
C ALA A 421 6.07 53.19 24.73
N ALA A 422 7.09 53.56 25.51
CA ALA A 422 7.04 53.60 26.97
C ALA A 422 6.10 54.66 27.56
N GLN A 423 5.62 55.63 26.76
CA GLN A 423 4.65 56.63 27.22
C GLN A 423 3.22 56.08 27.32
N ARG A 424 2.94 54.90 26.75
CA ARG A 424 1.62 54.26 26.90
C ARG A 424 1.44 53.68 28.31
N PRO A 425 0.30 53.90 28.97
CA PRO A 425 0.01 53.27 30.26
C PRO A 425 0.02 51.73 30.13
N PRO A 426 0.63 51.00 31.08
CA PRO A 426 0.56 49.54 31.08
C PRO A 426 -0.87 49.06 31.31
N GLY A 427 -1.32 48.08 30.51
CA GLY A 427 -2.64 47.47 30.63
C GLY A 427 -2.81 46.67 31.91
N THR A 428 -3.96 46.76 32.56
CA THR A 428 -4.27 46.01 33.81
C THR A 428 -5.05 44.72 33.57
N SER A 429 -5.48 44.45 32.34
CA SER A 429 -6.18 43.22 31.97
C SER A 429 -5.26 41.99 32.06
N PHE A 430 -5.81 40.79 31.95
CA PHE A 430 -5.01 39.56 31.86
C PHE A 430 -4.00 39.64 30.70
N LEU A 431 -4.47 40.03 29.52
CA LEU A 431 -3.64 40.22 28.32
C LEU A 431 -2.63 41.37 28.49
N GLY A 432 -3.03 42.44 29.18
CA GLY A 432 -2.17 43.56 29.55
C GLY A 432 -0.97 43.14 30.41
N ARG A 433 -1.20 42.28 31.41
CA ARG A 433 -0.15 41.79 32.32
C ARG A 433 0.82 40.80 31.67
N LEU A 434 0.36 40.03 30.68
CA LEU A 434 1.21 39.08 29.95
C LEU A 434 2.19 39.78 28.99
N GLY A 435 1.79 40.94 28.45
CA GLY A 435 2.56 41.70 27.47
C GLY A 435 2.27 41.25 26.02
N ASN A 436 2.26 42.21 25.09
CA ASN A 436 1.90 41.95 23.70
C ASN A 436 2.89 41.01 23.00
N ALA A 437 4.19 41.10 23.28
CA ALA A 437 5.20 40.27 22.64
C ALA A 437 4.97 38.77 22.91
N GLU A 438 4.62 38.40 24.14
CA GLU A 438 4.33 37.01 24.50
C GLU A 438 3.00 36.52 23.87
N LEU A 439 1.99 37.40 23.80
CA LEU A 439 0.75 37.12 23.08
C LEU A 439 0.96 36.90 21.58
N VAL A 440 1.78 37.74 20.94
CA VAL A 440 2.15 37.61 19.53
C VAL A 440 2.78 36.25 19.26
N ARG A 441 3.71 35.81 20.11
CA ARG A 441 4.38 34.50 19.98
C ARG A 441 3.38 33.35 20.08
N GLY A 442 2.53 33.35 21.11
CA GLY A 442 1.52 32.30 21.29
C GLY A 442 0.48 32.28 20.16
N VAL A 443 -0.05 33.44 19.76
CA VAL A 443 -1.01 33.55 18.65
C VAL A 443 -0.39 33.12 17.32
N SER A 444 0.85 33.54 17.03
CA SER A 444 1.62 33.08 15.86
C SER A 444 1.73 31.56 15.81
N ASN A 445 2.11 30.96 16.94
CA ASN A 445 2.28 29.52 17.03
C ASN A 445 0.98 28.74 16.85
N LEU A 446 -0.16 29.24 17.36
CA LEU A 446 -1.47 28.66 17.14
C LEU A 446 -1.90 28.76 15.67
N PHE A 447 -1.70 29.91 15.01
CA PHE A 447 -1.97 30.04 13.58
C PHE A 447 -1.10 29.11 12.73
N ALA A 448 0.18 28.99 13.07
CA ALA A 448 1.09 28.08 12.38
C ALA A 448 0.66 26.61 12.55
N LEU A 449 0.26 26.21 13.77
CA LEU A 449 -0.28 24.88 14.03
C LEU A 449 -1.54 24.60 13.20
N ALA A 450 -2.46 25.57 13.16
CA ALA A 450 -3.69 25.45 12.38
C ALA A 450 -3.41 25.30 10.88
N ARG A 451 -2.46 26.07 10.33
CA ARG A 451 -2.03 25.94 8.93
C ARG A 451 -1.40 24.57 8.66
N ALA A 452 -0.48 24.12 9.52
CA ALA A 452 0.19 22.84 9.38
C ALA A 452 -0.78 21.64 9.43
N ALA A 453 -1.84 21.72 10.25
CA ALA A 453 -2.87 20.70 10.34
C ALA A 453 -3.76 20.60 9.09
N GLN A 454 -3.78 21.62 8.24
CA GLN A 454 -4.65 21.72 7.04
C GLN A 454 -3.88 21.56 5.73
N THR A 455 -2.58 21.26 5.79
CA THR A 455 -1.74 21.09 4.60
C THR A 455 -2.15 19.81 3.83
N PRO A 456 -2.38 19.86 2.50
CA PRO A 456 -2.90 18.70 1.74
C PRO A 456 -1.87 17.59 1.50
N GLU A 457 -0.61 17.96 1.21
CA GLU A 457 0.51 17.06 0.96
C GLU A 457 1.36 16.98 2.21
N VAL A 458 1.34 15.83 2.89
CA VAL A 458 2.00 15.68 4.19
C VAL A 458 2.91 14.46 4.23
N THR A 459 4.17 14.66 4.61
CA THR A 459 5.15 13.62 4.90
C THR A 459 4.96 13.09 6.33
N ALA A 460 5.50 11.90 6.64
CA ALA A 460 5.53 11.40 8.02
C ALA A 460 6.22 12.41 8.97
N ALA A 461 7.30 13.05 8.51
CA ALA A 461 8.02 14.08 9.25
C ALA A 461 7.14 15.29 9.59
N GLN A 462 6.23 15.71 8.70
CA GLN A 462 5.32 16.81 8.96
C GLN A 462 4.23 16.45 9.99
N TYR A 463 3.67 15.24 9.97
CA TYR A 463 2.73 14.81 11.02
C TYR A 463 3.41 14.68 12.38
N ALA A 464 4.62 14.13 12.42
CA ALA A 464 5.43 14.06 13.65
C ALA A 464 5.72 15.46 14.20
N ALA A 465 6.15 16.38 13.33
CA ALA A 465 6.41 17.76 13.68
C ALA A 465 5.15 18.50 14.16
N LEU A 466 3.99 18.22 13.59
CA LEU A 466 2.70 18.78 14.01
C LEU A 466 2.32 18.29 15.41
N ALA A 467 2.45 16.98 15.68
CA ALA A 467 2.17 16.41 16.99
C ALA A 467 3.11 16.96 18.07
N GLU A 468 4.40 17.06 17.76
CA GLU A 468 5.43 17.65 18.63
C GLU A 468 5.12 19.12 18.93
N GLN A 469 4.80 19.92 17.90
CA GLN A 469 4.46 21.33 18.06
C GLN A 469 3.22 21.49 18.94
N ALA A 470 2.13 20.76 18.66
CA ALA A 470 0.92 20.82 19.47
C ALA A 470 1.18 20.46 20.95
N ARG A 471 2.05 19.45 21.19
CA ARG A 471 2.42 19.00 22.54
C ARG A 471 3.24 20.04 23.30
N ARG A 472 4.18 20.71 22.64
CA ARG A 472 5.11 21.66 23.27
C ARG A 472 4.48 23.02 23.57
N LEU A 473 3.37 23.37 22.91
CA LEU A 473 2.78 24.70 23.04
C LEU A 473 2.30 25.07 24.45
N PRO A 474 1.59 24.21 25.20
CA PRO A 474 1.20 24.51 26.58
C PRO A 474 2.41 24.73 27.50
N ASP A 475 3.51 24.01 27.27
CA ASP A 475 4.76 24.14 28.05
C ASP A 475 5.55 25.40 27.66
N THR A 476 5.39 25.90 26.43
CA THR A 476 6.06 27.14 25.99
C THR A 476 5.27 28.37 26.42
N HIS A 477 3.95 28.27 26.39
CA HIS A 477 3.01 29.35 26.70
C HIS A 477 2.06 28.90 27.82
N HIS A 478 2.54 28.89 29.06
CA HIS A 478 1.80 28.38 30.23
C HIS A 478 0.41 29.04 30.41
N TRP A 479 0.24 30.27 29.91
CA TRP A 479 -1.01 31.02 29.98
C TRP A 479 -2.12 30.45 29.08
N LEU A 480 -1.82 29.53 28.14
CA LEU A 480 -2.81 28.82 27.34
C LEU A 480 -3.69 27.85 28.18
N ASP A 481 -3.26 27.56 29.40
CA ASP A 481 -4.03 26.77 30.37
C ASP A 481 -5.09 27.59 31.12
N ASP A 482 -5.03 28.93 31.04
CA ASP A 482 -5.96 29.83 31.72
C ASP A 482 -7.34 29.84 31.04
N GLU A 483 -8.41 30.04 31.81
CA GLU A 483 -9.78 30.12 31.28
C GLU A 483 -9.95 31.25 30.26
N HIS A 484 -9.19 32.35 30.40
CA HIS A 484 -9.19 33.46 29.45
C HIS A 484 -8.61 33.08 28.08
N ALA A 485 -7.94 31.93 27.96
CA ALA A 485 -7.42 31.39 26.70
C ALA A 485 -8.44 30.56 25.91
N GLY A 486 -9.70 30.46 26.37
CA GLY A 486 -10.80 29.88 25.60
C GLY A 486 -10.71 28.36 25.38
N GLY A 487 -10.07 27.62 26.30
CA GLY A 487 -9.95 26.16 26.22
C GLY A 487 -8.88 25.63 25.26
N ALA A 488 -7.92 26.49 24.88
CA ALA A 488 -6.83 26.15 23.94
C ALA A 488 -6.08 24.86 24.33
N ARG A 489 -5.81 24.63 25.63
CA ARG A 489 -5.13 23.41 26.09
C ARG A 489 -5.82 22.11 25.65
N THR A 490 -7.13 22.03 25.82
CA THR A 490 -7.89 20.82 25.45
C THR A 490 -7.80 20.57 23.96
N LEU A 491 -7.92 21.64 23.16
CA LEU A 491 -7.84 21.58 21.72
C LEU A 491 -6.45 21.15 21.23
N LEU A 492 -5.38 21.65 21.85
CA LEU A 492 -4.01 21.25 21.54
C LEU A 492 -3.77 19.76 21.83
N ARG A 493 -4.30 19.25 22.96
CA ARG A 493 -4.22 17.82 23.28
C ARG A 493 -4.96 16.97 22.24
N ASP A 494 -6.13 17.40 21.79
CA ASP A 494 -6.92 16.69 20.79
C ASP A 494 -6.21 16.70 19.41
N VAL A 495 -5.53 17.80 19.06
CA VAL A 495 -4.67 17.88 17.85
C VAL A 495 -3.49 16.93 17.97
N THR A 496 -2.79 16.88 19.12
CA THR A 496 -1.68 15.92 19.33
C THR A 496 -2.16 14.49 19.11
N ALA A 497 -3.25 14.09 19.76
CA ALA A 497 -3.79 12.73 19.64
C ALA A 497 -4.24 12.40 18.21
N ALA A 498 -4.84 13.37 17.50
CA ALA A 498 -5.24 13.18 16.10
C ALA A 498 -4.03 13.07 15.17
N ALA A 499 -3.00 13.92 15.35
CA ALA A 499 -1.79 13.90 14.54
C ALA A 499 -0.98 12.61 14.73
N GLU A 500 -0.84 12.11 15.96
CA GLU A 500 -0.23 10.80 16.24
C GLU A 500 -1.00 9.66 15.58
N ALA A 501 -2.33 9.65 15.68
CA ALA A 501 -3.15 8.62 15.04
C ALA A 501 -3.03 8.64 13.50
N VAL A 502 -2.96 9.83 12.90
CA VAL A 502 -2.74 9.98 11.46
C VAL A 502 -1.34 9.50 11.07
N LEU A 503 -0.31 9.83 11.86
CA LEU A 503 1.06 9.38 11.63
C LEU A 503 1.15 7.85 11.67
N ASP A 504 0.62 7.21 12.72
CA ASP A 504 0.62 5.75 12.86
C ASP A 504 -0.07 5.06 11.68
N GLU A 505 -1.20 5.60 11.21
CA GLU A 505 -1.91 5.06 10.05
C GLU A 505 -1.15 5.31 8.74
N PHE A 506 -0.52 6.48 8.60
CA PHE A 506 0.31 6.80 7.44
C PHE A 506 1.50 5.85 7.33
N GLU A 507 2.23 5.61 8.42
CA GLU A 507 3.37 4.68 8.45
C GLU A 507 2.94 3.25 8.11
N LYS A 508 1.79 2.79 8.61
CA LYS A 508 1.22 1.48 8.22
C LYS A 508 0.91 1.43 6.72
N VAL A 509 0.30 2.47 6.16
CA VAL A 509 0.00 2.53 4.72
C VAL A 509 1.28 2.54 3.89
N GLN A 510 2.31 3.28 4.30
CA GLN A 510 3.61 3.28 3.62
C GLN A 510 4.30 1.92 3.69
N ALA A 511 4.30 1.27 4.86
CA ALA A 511 4.86 -0.08 5.01
C ALA A 511 4.14 -1.10 4.11
N LEU A 512 2.80 -1.05 4.02
CA LEU A 512 2.03 -1.90 3.13
C LEU A 512 2.33 -1.62 1.65
N ARG A 513 2.51 -0.35 1.26
CA ARG A 513 2.91 0.04 -0.11
C ARG A 513 4.31 -0.46 -0.45
N ALA A 514 5.28 -0.29 0.46
CA ALA A 514 6.65 -0.78 0.27
C ALA A 514 6.68 -2.31 0.14
N GLN A 515 5.92 -3.02 0.99
CA GLN A 515 5.77 -4.47 0.91
C GLN A 515 5.12 -4.92 -0.40
N ALA A 516 4.08 -4.21 -0.88
CA ALA A 516 3.44 -4.50 -2.17
C ALA A 516 4.42 -4.28 -3.34
N ALA A 517 5.17 -3.17 -3.34
CA ALA A 517 6.18 -2.89 -4.35
C ALA A 517 7.29 -3.96 -4.38
N GLN A 518 7.79 -4.38 -3.21
CA GLN A 518 8.78 -5.46 -3.13
C GLN A 518 8.21 -6.79 -3.65
N THR A 519 6.99 -7.12 -3.26
CA THR A 519 6.31 -8.35 -3.73
C THR A 519 6.17 -8.35 -5.25
N LEU A 520 5.82 -7.20 -5.84
CA LEU A 520 5.73 -7.03 -7.29
C LEU A 520 7.11 -7.20 -7.95
N ALA A 521 8.16 -6.58 -7.41
CA ALA A 521 9.52 -6.68 -7.94
C ALA A 521 10.04 -8.13 -7.91
N ASP A 522 9.76 -8.88 -6.85
CA ASP A 522 10.16 -10.29 -6.70
C ASP A 522 9.48 -11.18 -7.75
N VAL A 523 8.18 -11.00 -7.97
CA VAL A 523 7.43 -11.77 -8.96
C VAL A 523 7.81 -11.35 -10.38
N GLN A 524 8.00 -10.06 -10.63
CA GLN A 524 8.52 -9.57 -11.91
C GLN A 524 9.88 -10.18 -12.24
N GLY A 525 10.78 -10.28 -11.26
CA GLY A 525 12.07 -10.96 -11.40
C GLY A 525 11.94 -12.46 -11.71
N ALA A 526 11.01 -13.16 -11.04
CA ALA A 526 10.75 -14.58 -11.30
C ALA A 526 10.18 -14.84 -12.70
N VAL A 527 9.21 -14.02 -13.14
CA VAL A 527 8.63 -14.08 -14.49
C VAL A 527 9.71 -13.82 -15.53
N ARG A 528 10.49 -12.73 -15.41
CA ARG A 528 11.57 -12.41 -16.36
C ARG A 528 12.57 -13.55 -16.50
N ARG A 529 13.07 -14.10 -15.38
CA ARG A 529 14.00 -15.24 -15.40
C ARG A 529 13.42 -16.43 -16.14
N ARG A 530 12.17 -16.81 -15.85
CA ARG A 530 11.55 -17.96 -16.51
C ARG A 530 11.38 -17.71 -18.01
N LEU A 531 10.86 -16.55 -18.39
CA LEU A 531 10.65 -16.19 -19.80
C LEU A 531 11.95 -16.21 -20.62
N THR A 532 13.08 -15.80 -20.03
CA THR A 532 14.39 -15.85 -20.70
C THR A 532 14.96 -17.26 -20.87
N THR A 533 14.58 -18.21 -20.01
CA THR A 533 15.09 -19.60 -20.06
C THR A 533 14.26 -20.55 -20.92
N LEU A 534 13.05 -20.14 -21.34
CA LEU A 534 12.19 -20.97 -22.18
C LEU A 534 12.79 -21.10 -23.58
N ASN A 535 13.15 -22.32 -23.98
CA ASN A 535 13.60 -22.64 -25.32
C ASN A 535 12.80 -23.82 -25.91
N PRO A 536 11.50 -23.64 -26.20
CA PRO A 536 10.65 -24.71 -26.69
C PRO A 536 11.11 -25.30 -28.04
N GLU A 537 11.84 -24.55 -28.85
CA GLU A 537 12.41 -25.00 -30.13
C GLU A 537 13.61 -25.96 -29.97
N GLY A 538 14.27 -25.93 -28.80
CA GLY A 538 15.46 -26.72 -28.51
C GLY A 538 15.20 -28.04 -27.76
N TRP A 539 13.99 -28.24 -27.24
CA TRP A 539 13.65 -29.43 -26.44
C TRP A 539 13.42 -30.66 -27.32
N ARG A 540 13.76 -31.84 -26.80
CA ARG A 540 13.69 -33.11 -27.56
C ARG A 540 12.90 -34.20 -26.85
N THR A 541 12.49 -33.96 -25.61
CA THR A 541 11.78 -34.94 -24.80
C THR A 541 10.48 -34.36 -24.23
N LEU A 542 9.44 -35.18 -24.16
CA LEU A 542 8.13 -34.78 -23.61
C LEU A 542 8.20 -34.19 -22.17
N PRO A 543 9.04 -34.69 -21.25
CA PRO A 543 9.12 -34.14 -19.89
C PRO A 543 9.57 -32.67 -19.81
N GLU A 544 10.36 -32.19 -20.77
CA GLU A 544 10.82 -30.79 -20.81
C GLU A 544 9.64 -29.83 -21.03
N PHE A 545 8.75 -30.17 -21.98
CA PHE A 545 7.53 -29.41 -22.27
C PHE A 545 6.57 -29.42 -21.08
N VAL A 546 6.33 -30.60 -20.48
CA VAL A 546 5.41 -30.77 -19.34
C VAL A 546 5.89 -29.97 -18.13
N THR A 547 7.19 -30.02 -17.81
CA THR A 547 7.78 -29.25 -16.71
C THR A 547 7.63 -27.74 -16.95
N ALA A 548 7.86 -27.28 -18.18
CA ALA A 548 7.73 -25.86 -18.50
C ALA A 548 6.30 -25.33 -18.42
N LEU A 549 5.31 -26.10 -18.86
CA LEU A 549 3.89 -25.76 -18.73
C LEU A 549 3.43 -25.75 -17.26
N ALA A 550 3.90 -26.70 -16.45
CA ALA A 550 3.63 -26.73 -15.02
C ALA A 550 4.20 -25.50 -14.30
N GLU A 551 5.44 -25.11 -14.60
CA GLU A 551 6.07 -23.92 -14.00
C GLU A 551 5.38 -22.61 -14.42
N LEU A 552 4.96 -22.48 -15.68
CA LEU A 552 4.21 -21.31 -16.16
C LEU A 552 2.82 -21.23 -15.48
N THR A 553 2.19 -22.38 -15.26
CA THR A 553 0.92 -22.48 -14.52
C THR A 553 1.09 -22.04 -13.07
N ALA A 554 2.18 -22.45 -12.42
CA ALA A 554 2.52 -22.02 -11.06
C ALA A 554 2.80 -20.51 -10.98
N LEU A 555 3.54 -19.94 -11.93
CA LEU A 555 3.77 -18.49 -12.01
C LEU A 555 2.48 -17.70 -12.19
N ARG A 556 1.55 -18.20 -13.03
CA ARG A 556 0.21 -17.60 -13.20
C ARG A 556 -0.58 -17.60 -11.88
N ALA A 557 -0.56 -18.70 -11.14
CA ALA A 557 -1.23 -18.80 -9.84
C ALA A 557 -0.63 -17.81 -8.81
N ARG A 558 0.71 -17.68 -8.79
CA ARG A 558 1.40 -16.71 -7.95
C ARG A 558 1.02 -15.26 -8.29
N LEU A 559 0.95 -14.91 -9.58
CA LEU A 559 0.52 -13.58 -10.03
C LEU A 559 -0.93 -13.26 -9.62
N LEU A 560 -1.84 -14.23 -9.71
CA LEU A 560 -3.22 -14.05 -9.24
C LEU A 560 -3.30 -13.84 -7.72
N THR A 561 -2.40 -14.48 -6.95
CA THR A 561 -2.31 -14.25 -5.50
C THR A 561 -1.77 -12.84 -5.20
N VAL A 562 -0.75 -12.40 -5.94
CA VAL A 562 -0.19 -11.03 -5.80
C VAL A 562 -1.20 -9.96 -6.17
N ARG A 563 -2.08 -10.22 -7.15
CA ARG A 563 -3.17 -9.32 -7.55
C ARG A 563 -4.13 -8.97 -6.40
N ASP A 564 -4.33 -9.88 -5.45
CA ASP A 564 -5.18 -9.66 -4.26
C ASP A 564 -4.45 -8.89 -3.14
N THR A 565 -3.17 -8.53 -3.32
CA THR A 565 -2.39 -7.78 -2.33
C THR A 565 -2.81 -6.31 -2.33
N ARG A 566 -3.11 -5.77 -1.15
CA ARG A 566 -3.51 -4.37 -0.99
C ARG A 566 -2.38 -3.43 -1.44
N TYR A 567 -2.73 -2.38 -2.20
CA TYR A 567 -1.79 -1.40 -2.78
C TYR A 567 -0.84 -1.93 -3.87
N ILE A 568 -1.03 -3.16 -4.36
CA ILE A 568 -0.28 -3.67 -5.52
C ILE A 568 -0.62 -2.86 -6.77
N ASP A 569 0.36 -2.65 -7.66
CA ASP A 569 0.10 -2.08 -8.98
C ASP A 569 -0.59 -3.14 -9.87
N LEU A 570 -1.92 -3.04 -9.96
CA LEU A 570 -2.75 -3.95 -10.76
C LEU A 570 -2.38 -3.91 -12.25
N GLY A 571 -2.01 -2.74 -12.78
CA GLY A 571 -1.63 -2.60 -14.20
C GLY A 571 -0.35 -3.36 -14.50
N ALA A 572 0.64 -3.30 -13.61
CA ALA A 572 1.87 -4.07 -13.74
C ALA A 572 1.65 -5.58 -13.59
N VAL A 573 0.79 -6.01 -12.65
CA VAL A 573 0.43 -7.43 -12.47
C VAL A 573 -0.31 -7.98 -13.69
N ASP A 574 -1.27 -7.23 -14.23
CA ASP A 574 -2.04 -7.64 -15.41
C ASP A 574 -1.15 -7.75 -16.65
N ALA A 575 -0.15 -6.87 -16.82
CA ALA A 575 0.86 -6.99 -17.86
C ALA A 575 1.69 -8.28 -17.72
N LEU A 576 2.15 -8.60 -16.50
CA LEU A 576 2.89 -9.85 -16.24
C LEU A 576 2.03 -11.10 -16.47
N LEU A 577 0.73 -11.04 -16.14
CA LEU A 577 -0.21 -12.12 -16.44
C LEU A 577 -0.33 -12.35 -17.95
N ALA A 578 -0.40 -11.27 -18.74
CA ALA A 578 -0.45 -11.37 -20.19
C ALA A 578 0.85 -11.99 -20.76
N ASP A 579 2.02 -11.59 -20.27
CA ASP A 579 3.32 -12.16 -20.68
C ASP A 579 3.40 -13.67 -20.39
N VAL A 580 2.99 -14.09 -19.19
CA VAL A 580 2.97 -15.52 -18.80
C VAL A 580 1.97 -16.30 -19.63
N GLN A 581 0.80 -15.74 -19.94
CA GLN A 581 -0.19 -16.37 -20.81
C GLN A 581 0.32 -16.53 -22.24
N ALA A 582 0.98 -15.51 -22.81
CA ALA A 582 1.59 -15.59 -24.13
C ALA A 582 2.70 -16.65 -24.19
N ALA A 583 3.53 -16.73 -23.15
CA ALA A 583 4.56 -17.77 -23.06
C ALA A 583 3.96 -19.17 -22.91
N HIS A 584 2.87 -19.31 -22.15
CA HIS A 584 2.15 -20.57 -22.02
C HIS A 584 1.56 -21.01 -23.36
N ALA A 585 0.97 -20.09 -24.14
CA ALA A 585 0.47 -20.38 -25.49
C ALA A 585 1.61 -20.82 -26.43
N ARG A 586 2.75 -20.12 -26.41
CA ARG A 586 3.93 -20.47 -27.23
C ARG A 586 4.49 -21.85 -26.91
N VAL A 587 4.69 -22.16 -25.63
CA VAL A 587 5.15 -23.49 -25.19
C VAL A 587 4.12 -24.56 -25.56
N GLY A 588 2.83 -24.25 -25.42
CA GLY A 588 1.76 -25.12 -25.81
C GLY A 588 1.76 -25.47 -27.30
N GLY A 589 1.93 -24.45 -28.16
CA GLY A 589 2.06 -24.64 -29.61
C GLY A 589 3.24 -25.54 -29.98
N ALA A 590 4.42 -25.29 -29.40
CA ALA A 590 5.61 -26.11 -29.63
C ALA A 590 5.45 -27.56 -29.13
N THR A 591 4.71 -27.76 -28.02
CA THR A 591 4.35 -29.11 -27.53
C THR A 591 3.49 -29.84 -28.57
N GLY A 592 2.53 -29.14 -29.17
CA GLY A 592 1.71 -29.67 -30.27
C GLY A 592 2.54 -30.06 -31.48
N SER A 593 3.48 -29.21 -31.91
CA SER A 593 4.37 -29.52 -33.03
C SER A 593 5.32 -30.69 -32.75
N TYR A 594 5.81 -30.84 -31.51
CA TYR A 594 6.61 -32.01 -31.11
C TYR A 594 5.80 -33.32 -31.20
N LEU A 595 4.55 -33.31 -30.71
CA LEU A 595 3.66 -34.48 -30.75
C LEU A 595 3.19 -34.83 -32.17
N ALA A 596 3.27 -33.90 -33.12
CA ALA A 596 2.95 -34.14 -34.53
C ALA A 596 4.03 -34.96 -35.26
N ASP A 597 5.25 -35.09 -34.69
CA ASP A 597 6.28 -35.96 -35.23
C ASP A 597 5.94 -37.45 -34.94
N PRO A 598 5.80 -38.31 -35.96
CA PRO A 598 5.56 -39.74 -35.77
C PRO A 598 6.60 -40.44 -34.87
N ALA A 599 7.83 -39.92 -34.80
CA ALA A 599 8.87 -40.45 -33.93
C ALA A 599 8.58 -40.23 -32.43
N ALA A 600 7.79 -39.20 -32.08
CA ALA A 600 7.43 -38.90 -30.69
C ALA A 600 6.45 -39.94 -30.10
N LEU A 601 5.60 -40.54 -30.94
CA LEU A 601 4.62 -41.57 -30.54
C LEU A 601 5.13 -43.02 -30.69
N ALA A 602 6.30 -43.22 -31.31
CA ALA A 602 6.89 -44.53 -31.55
C ALA A 602 7.06 -45.41 -30.28
N PRO A 603 7.43 -44.88 -29.10
CA PRO A 603 7.52 -45.68 -27.87
C PRO A 603 6.18 -46.33 -27.46
N PHE A 604 5.05 -45.63 -27.64
CA PHE A 604 3.71 -46.15 -27.33
C PHE A 604 3.28 -47.24 -28.31
N HIS A 605 3.61 -47.09 -29.59
CA HIS A 605 3.38 -48.14 -30.58
C HIS A 605 4.09 -49.45 -30.23
N ALA A 606 5.36 -49.38 -29.81
CA ALA A 606 6.13 -50.56 -29.43
C ALA A 606 5.55 -51.31 -28.20
N GLN A 607 5.03 -50.58 -27.22
CA GLN A 607 4.34 -51.17 -26.07
C GLN A 607 3.01 -51.84 -26.45
N LEU A 608 2.22 -51.19 -27.30
CA LEU A 608 0.91 -51.69 -27.74
C LEU A 608 1.02 -52.96 -28.60
N ASP A 609 2.06 -53.04 -29.44
CA ASP A 609 2.37 -54.25 -30.22
C ASP A 609 2.67 -55.45 -29.32
N THR A 610 3.41 -55.23 -28.22
CA THR A 610 3.70 -56.28 -27.22
C THR A 610 2.42 -56.82 -26.57
N LEU A 611 1.43 -55.96 -26.29
CA LEU A 611 0.15 -56.33 -25.68
C LEU A 611 -0.80 -57.05 -26.67
N ASN A 612 -0.81 -56.66 -27.94
CA ASN A 612 -1.64 -57.34 -28.95
C ASN A 612 -1.25 -58.82 -29.09
N THR A 613 0.05 -59.12 -29.11
CA THR A 613 0.54 -60.51 -29.19
C THR A 613 0.07 -61.35 -27.99
N GLN A 614 -0.19 -60.74 -26.84
CA GLN A 614 -0.70 -61.42 -25.65
C GLN A 614 -2.21 -61.72 -25.73
N VAL A 615 -3.03 -60.83 -26.33
CA VAL A 615 -4.48 -61.05 -26.52
C VAL A 615 -4.76 -62.14 -27.55
N GLU A 616 -3.96 -62.22 -28.61
CA GLU A 616 -4.12 -63.26 -29.65
C GLU A 616 -3.78 -64.67 -29.14
N ALA A 617 -2.91 -64.78 -28.13
CA ALA A 617 -2.53 -66.04 -27.51
C ALA A 617 -3.50 -66.51 -26.40
N ALA A 618 -4.49 -65.69 -26.02
CA ALA A 618 -5.34 -65.94 -24.86
C ALA A 618 -6.52 -66.87 -25.18
N GLY A 619 -6.49 -68.09 -24.60
CA GLY A 619 -7.49 -69.13 -24.83
C GLY A 619 -8.56 -69.24 -23.73
N THR A 620 -8.39 -68.50 -22.64
CA THR A 620 -9.27 -68.53 -21.48
C THR A 620 -9.81 -67.14 -21.17
N THR A 621 -10.99 -67.08 -20.56
CA THR A 621 -11.59 -65.83 -20.06
C THR A 621 -10.72 -65.11 -19.01
N ARG A 622 -9.77 -65.81 -18.38
CA ARG A 622 -8.82 -65.25 -17.38
C ARG A 622 -7.59 -64.61 -18.03
N GLU A 623 -7.03 -65.21 -19.07
CA GLU A 623 -5.95 -64.61 -19.88
C GLU A 623 -6.46 -63.39 -20.66
N LEU A 624 -7.70 -63.46 -21.18
CA LEU A 624 -8.39 -62.31 -21.76
C LEU A 624 -8.54 -61.17 -20.75
N ALA A 625 -8.74 -61.47 -19.45
CA ALA A 625 -8.90 -60.47 -18.40
C ALA A 625 -7.59 -59.77 -17.98
N ALA A 626 -6.46 -60.47 -17.87
CA ALA A 626 -5.16 -59.87 -17.50
C ALA A 626 -4.60 -58.96 -18.62
N ALA A 627 -4.78 -59.36 -19.88
CA ALA A 627 -4.43 -58.51 -21.02
C ALA A 627 -5.34 -57.28 -21.12
N LEU A 628 -6.63 -57.40 -20.75
CA LEU A 628 -7.54 -56.25 -20.61
C LEU A 628 -7.11 -55.27 -19.50
N GLU A 629 -6.40 -55.73 -18.45
CA GLU A 629 -5.87 -54.88 -17.36
C GLU A 629 -4.63 -54.08 -17.78
N ALA A 630 -3.64 -54.71 -18.43
CA ALA A 630 -2.44 -54.03 -18.93
C ALA A 630 -2.75 -53.02 -20.06
N LEU A 631 -3.76 -53.31 -20.89
CA LEU A 631 -4.33 -52.33 -21.83
C LEU A 631 -4.99 -51.14 -21.12
N GLY A 632 -5.44 -51.31 -19.87
CA GLY A 632 -5.94 -50.23 -19.02
C GLY A 632 -4.85 -49.27 -18.54
N THR A 633 -3.66 -49.78 -18.20
CA THR A 633 -2.52 -48.94 -17.79
C THR A 633 -2.02 -48.08 -18.95
N LEU A 634 -1.86 -48.67 -20.14
CA LEU A 634 -1.46 -47.92 -21.35
C LEU A 634 -2.51 -46.88 -21.77
N ALA A 635 -3.80 -47.15 -21.52
CA ALA A 635 -4.86 -46.16 -21.71
C ALA A 635 -4.68 -44.96 -20.78
N THR A 636 -4.24 -45.18 -19.53
CA THR A 636 -4.04 -44.10 -18.55
C THR A 636 -2.88 -43.17 -18.94
N GLU A 637 -1.81 -43.71 -19.52
CA GLU A 637 -0.71 -42.89 -20.06
C GLU A 637 -1.11 -42.10 -21.31
N LEU A 638 -1.97 -42.67 -22.16
CA LEU A 638 -2.58 -41.99 -23.31
C LEU A 638 -3.63 -40.94 -22.88
N ASP A 639 -4.31 -41.13 -21.75
CA ASP A 639 -5.22 -40.15 -21.16
C ASP A 639 -4.47 -38.88 -20.75
N VAL A 640 -3.27 -38.99 -20.14
CA VAL A 640 -2.44 -37.82 -19.81
C VAL A 640 -2.04 -37.01 -21.05
N LEU A 641 -1.72 -37.69 -22.15
CA LEU A 641 -1.46 -37.07 -23.45
C LEU A 641 -2.71 -36.42 -24.04
N SER A 642 -3.88 -37.06 -23.88
CA SER A 642 -5.18 -36.54 -24.34
C SER A 642 -5.62 -35.30 -23.53
N ASP A 643 -5.41 -35.30 -22.22
CA ASP A 643 -5.67 -34.16 -21.33
C ASP A 643 -4.75 -32.98 -21.67
N LEU A 644 -3.46 -33.24 -21.93
CA LEU A 644 -2.53 -32.23 -22.45
C LEU A 644 -3.07 -31.63 -23.76
N LEU A 645 -3.50 -32.44 -24.72
CA LEU A 645 -4.10 -31.97 -25.99
C LEU A 645 -5.43 -31.21 -25.79
N GLY A 646 -6.20 -31.55 -24.76
CA GLY A 646 -7.42 -30.85 -24.36
C GLY A 646 -7.14 -29.44 -23.82
N SER A 647 -6.00 -29.25 -23.16
CA SER A 647 -5.59 -27.98 -22.54
C SER A 647 -4.86 -27.00 -23.47
N LEU A 648 -4.46 -27.44 -24.67
CA LEU A 648 -3.70 -26.64 -25.62
C LEU A 648 -4.61 -25.81 -26.56
N PRO A 649 -4.48 -24.47 -26.60
CA PRO A 649 -5.15 -23.64 -27.59
C PRO A 649 -4.52 -23.86 -28.97
N ALA A 650 -5.33 -24.07 -30.01
CA ALA A 650 -4.84 -24.44 -31.34
C ALA A 650 -4.69 -23.22 -32.27
N GLU A 651 -3.50 -23.01 -32.82
CA GLU A 651 -3.25 -22.14 -33.99
C GLU A 651 -3.32 -22.91 -35.32
N ASP A 652 -3.07 -24.23 -35.32
CA ASP A 652 -3.10 -25.07 -36.53
C ASP A 652 -4.06 -26.27 -36.37
N PRO A 653 -5.28 -26.19 -36.93
CA PRO A 653 -6.27 -27.27 -36.92
C PRO A 653 -5.77 -28.57 -37.57
N VAL A 654 -4.83 -28.50 -38.52
CA VAL A 654 -4.32 -29.66 -39.26
C VAL A 654 -3.37 -30.47 -38.40
N GLN A 655 -2.44 -29.82 -37.68
CA GLN A 655 -1.57 -30.50 -36.72
C GLN A 655 -2.36 -31.11 -35.56
N ARG A 656 -3.37 -30.40 -35.04
CA ARG A 656 -4.27 -30.96 -34.03
C ARG A 656 -4.97 -32.21 -34.57
N THR A 657 -5.45 -32.14 -35.81
CA THR A 657 -6.08 -33.30 -36.46
C THR A 657 -5.10 -34.46 -36.63
N GLN A 658 -3.85 -34.21 -37.02
CA GLN A 658 -2.81 -35.25 -37.14
C GLN A 658 -2.42 -35.88 -35.80
N VAL A 659 -2.26 -35.08 -34.74
CA VAL A 659 -1.95 -35.60 -33.40
C VAL A 659 -3.15 -36.34 -32.82
N VAL A 660 -4.36 -35.78 -32.98
CA VAL A 660 -5.61 -36.44 -32.60
C VAL A 660 -5.80 -37.71 -33.41
N GLU A 661 -5.48 -37.75 -34.70
CA GLU A 661 -5.50 -38.96 -35.53
C GLU A 661 -4.45 -39.96 -35.08
N GLY A 662 -3.20 -39.55 -34.79
CA GLY A 662 -2.14 -40.43 -34.29
C GLY A 662 -2.50 -41.05 -32.93
N VAL A 663 -3.01 -40.24 -32.01
CA VAL A 663 -3.53 -40.68 -30.70
C VAL A 663 -4.82 -41.48 -30.88
N SER A 664 -5.70 -41.13 -31.81
CA SER A 664 -6.93 -41.89 -32.13
C SER A 664 -6.62 -43.20 -32.83
N VAL A 665 -5.52 -43.31 -33.56
CA VAL A 665 -4.99 -44.55 -34.15
C VAL A 665 -4.39 -45.41 -33.04
N LEU A 666 -3.66 -44.83 -32.09
CA LEU A 666 -3.23 -45.54 -30.87
C LEU A 666 -4.44 -46.03 -30.06
N TYR A 667 -5.44 -45.18 -29.80
CA TYR A 667 -6.70 -45.57 -29.17
C TYR A 667 -7.49 -46.57 -30.00
N GLY A 668 -7.49 -46.44 -31.33
CA GLY A 668 -8.18 -47.35 -32.24
C GLY A 668 -7.52 -48.72 -32.28
N ARG A 669 -6.19 -48.78 -32.22
CA ARG A 669 -5.44 -50.03 -32.06
C ARG A 669 -5.69 -50.60 -30.66
N LEU A 670 -5.57 -49.81 -29.60
CA LEU A 670 -5.88 -50.22 -28.21
C LEU A 670 -7.32 -50.80 -28.10
N ASN A 671 -8.30 -50.07 -28.64
CA ASN A 671 -9.71 -50.46 -28.67
C ASN A 671 -9.97 -51.62 -29.62
N GLY A 672 -9.22 -51.77 -30.70
CA GLY A 672 -9.33 -52.91 -31.63
C GLY A 672 -8.84 -54.21 -30.98
N VAL A 673 -7.74 -54.13 -30.24
CA VAL A 673 -7.24 -55.23 -29.41
C VAL A 673 -8.27 -55.57 -28.31
N ARG A 674 -8.87 -54.56 -27.68
CA ARG A 674 -9.95 -54.70 -26.68
C ARG A 674 -11.26 -55.25 -27.26
N ALA A 675 -11.66 -54.81 -28.45
CA ALA A 675 -12.91 -55.18 -29.10
C ALA A 675 -12.85 -56.56 -29.76
N ARG A 676 -11.70 -57.05 -30.22
CA ARG A 676 -11.56 -58.47 -30.57
C ARG A 676 -11.78 -59.35 -29.36
N ALA A 677 -11.24 -58.95 -28.21
CA ALA A 677 -11.50 -59.62 -26.95
C ALA A 677 -13.00 -59.58 -26.56
N GLU A 678 -13.71 -58.49 -26.86
CA GLU A 678 -15.16 -58.37 -26.57
C GLU A 678 -16.11 -58.88 -27.70
N GLY A 679 -15.65 -59.03 -28.93
CA GLY A 679 -16.43 -59.41 -30.12
C GLY A 679 -16.62 -60.92 -30.24
N GLN A 680 -15.60 -61.68 -29.82
CA GLN A 680 -15.76 -63.09 -29.45
C GLN A 680 -16.92 -63.33 -28.46
N ARG A 681 -17.38 -62.28 -27.75
CA ARG A 681 -18.47 -62.34 -26.76
C ARG A 681 -19.88 -62.18 -27.34
N ARG A 682 -20.08 -61.71 -28.58
CA ARG A 682 -21.36 -61.05 -28.99
C ARG A 682 -22.08 -61.53 -30.28
N SER A 683 -21.66 -62.58 -30.99
CA SER A 683 -22.22 -63.00 -32.31
C SER A 683 -23.63 -63.66 -32.33
N LEU A 684 -24.71 -62.97 -31.85
CA LEU A 684 -26.08 -63.53 -31.77
C LEU A 684 -27.24 -62.52 -32.17
N GLY A 685 -27.59 -62.35 -33.49
CA GLY A 685 -28.99 -62.15 -34.08
C GLY A 685 -29.60 -60.78 -34.61
N SER A 686 -30.32 -60.73 -35.80
CA SER A 686 -31.20 -59.63 -36.41
C SER A 686 -32.17 -60.04 -37.63
N GLY A 687 -33.09 -59.16 -38.22
CA GLY A 687 -33.77 -59.25 -39.62
C GLY A 687 -35.08 -58.41 -40.02
N GLU A 688 -35.27 -57.89 -41.29
CA GLU A 688 -36.23 -56.82 -41.82
C GLU A 688 -37.09 -57.19 -43.10
N LEU A 689 -38.22 -56.50 -43.44
CA LEU A 689 -38.94 -56.65 -44.76
C LEU A 689 -40.50 -56.48 -44.82
N THR A 690 -41.29 -56.91 -43.81
CA THR A 690 -42.62 -56.30 -43.48
C THR A 690 -42.46 -54.79 -43.41
N ALA A 691 -41.26 -54.45 -42.99
CA ALA A 691 -40.51 -53.25 -43.21
C ALA A 691 -40.36 -52.75 -44.67
N ARG A 692 -41.35 -52.75 -45.58
CA ARG A 692 -41.33 -51.74 -46.67
C ARG A 692 -42.46 -50.73 -46.53
N PHE A 693 -43.68 -51.20 -46.39
CA PHE A 693 -44.80 -50.36 -45.97
C PHE A 693 -44.73 -50.15 -44.45
N ALA A 694 -44.44 -51.21 -43.67
CA ALA A 694 -43.90 -51.01 -42.32
C ALA A 694 -42.45 -50.50 -42.33
N ALA A 695 -41.83 -50.12 -43.45
CA ALA A 695 -40.66 -49.22 -43.44
C ALA A 695 -40.87 -47.97 -44.28
N GLN A 696 -42.11 -47.57 -44.50
CA GLN A 696 -42.41 -46.19 -44.84
C GLN A 696 -43.31 -45.63 -43.76
N LEU A 697 -44.31 -46.39 -43.31
CA LEU A 697 -45.02 -46.14 -42.07
C LEU A 697 -44.16 -46.44 -40.85
N ALA A 698 -43.27 -47.45 -40.87
CA ALA A 698 -42.23 -47.56 -39.86
C ALA A 698 -40.89 -46.93 -40.21
N LEU A 699 -40.59 -46.47 -41.42
CA LEU A 699 -39.54 -45.45 -41.56
C LEU A 699 -40.04 -44.12 -41.01
N LEU A 700 -41.32 -43.76 -41.20
CA LEU A 700 -41.95 -42.62 -40.53
C LEU A 700 -42.02 -42.85 -39.03
N ALA A 701 -42.44 -44.04 -38.57
CA ALA A 701 -42.40 -44.36 -37.16
C ALA A 701 -40.97 -44.43 -36.63
N GLN A 702 -39.96 -44.70 -37.44
CA GLN A 702 -38.55 -44.78 -37.06
C GLN A 702 -37.82 -43.46 -37.27
N THR A 703 -38.35 -42.53 -38.06
CA THR A 703 -37.96 -41.12 -38.08
C THR A 703 -38.69 -40.38 -36.98
N VAL A 704 -39.91 -40.76 -36.59
CA VAL A 704 -40.60 -40.28 -35.38
C VAL A 704 -39.95 -40.89 -34.15
N THR A 705 -39.72 -42.19 -34.08
CA THR A 705 -38.98 -42.85 -32.99
C THR A 705 -37.51 -42.43 -33.00
N GLY A 706 -36.93 -42.21 -34.17
CA GLY A 706 -35.57 -41.67 -34.34
C GLY A 706 -35.50 -40.21 -33.95
N ALA A 707 -36.51 -39.40 -34.28
CA ALA A 707 -36.63 -38.02 -33.81
C ALA A 707 -36.98 -37.95 -32.34
N LEU A 708 -37.74 -38.89 -31.76
CA LEU A 708 -38.01 -39.03 -30.33
C LEU A 708 -36.75 -39.54 -29.58
N GLY A 709 -35.96 -40.39 -30.22
CA GLY A 709 -34.71 -40.96 -29.71
C GLY A 709 -33.52 -40.02 -29.86
N THR A 710 -33.52 -39.15 -30.86
CA THR A 710 -32.55 -38.06 -31.07
C THR A 710 -33.03 -36.73 -30.49
N ALA A 711 -34.32 -36.61 -30.14
CA ALA A 711 -34.84 -35.62 -29.21
C ALA A 711 -34.32 -36.00 -27.82
N ASP A 712 -33.11 -35.55 -27.58
CA ASP A 712 -32.40 -35.55 -26.31
C ASP A 712 -32.73 -34.30 -25.48
N THR A 713 -33.49 -33.37 -26.06
CA THR A 713 -33.83 -32.07 -25.47
C THR A 713 -35.32 -31.75 -25.72
N PRO A 714 -36.00 -31.08 -24.77
CA PRO A 714 -37.39 -30.64 -24.93
C PRO A 714 -37.63 -29.84 -26.21
N GLU A 715 -36.66 -29.00 -26.59
CA GLU A 715 -36.71 -28.12 -27.75
C GLU A 715 -36.61 -28.94 -29.05
N LYS A 716 -35.73 -29.95 -29.12
CA LYS A 716 -35.68 -30.87 -30.27
C LYS A 716 -36.90 -31.78 -30.34
N ALA A 717 -37.55 -32.11 -29.22
CA ALA A 717 -38.81 -32.84 -29.25
C ALA A 717 -39.92 -32.00 -29.92
N GLU A 718 -39.94 -30.69 -29.66
CA GLU A 718 -40.89 -29.75 -30.25
C GLU A 718 -40.62 -29.47 -31.74
N GLU A 719 -39.35 -29.28 -32.12
CA GLU A 719 -38.93 -29.22 -33.53
C GLU A 719 -39.17 -30.55 -34.26
N GLY A 720 -38.95 -31.67 -33.57
CA GLY A 720 -39.18 -33.03 -34.05
C GLY A 720 -40.67 -33.27 -34.34
N LEU A 721 -41.55 -32.86 -33.44
CA LEU A 721 -42.99 -32.89 -33.63
C LEU A 721 -43.42 -32.06 -34.83
N SER A 722 -42.92 -30.82 -34.93
CA SER A 722 -43.24 -29.92 -36.05
C SER A 722 -42.83 -30.52 -37.40
N ARG A 723 -41.65 -31.15 -37.49
CA ARG A 723 -41.20 -31.86 -38.71
C ARG A 723 -41.96 -33.16 -38.97
N ALA A 724 -42.30 -33.91 -37.93
CA ALA A 724 -43.05 -35.15 -38.06
C ALA A 724 -44.48 -34.90 -38.55
N LEU A 725 -45.13 -33.82 -38.12
CA LEU A 725 -46.45 -33.41 -38.60
C LEU A 725 -46.42 -33.04 -40.09
N LEU A 726 -45.38 -32.37 -40.55
CA LEU A 726 -45.16 -32.09 -41.98
C LEU A 726 -44.91 -33.36 -42.80
N ALA A 727 -44.12 -34.31 -42.28
CA ALA A 727 -43.87 -35.59 -42.94
C ALA A 727 -45.10 -36.51 -42.96
N LEU A 728 -45.92 -36.46 -41.92
CA LEU A 728 -47.23 -37.12 -41.88
C LEU A 728 -48.18 -36.51 -42.91
N GLU A 729 -48.20 -35.18 -43.07
CA GLU A 729 -48.95 -34.52 -44.16
C GLU A 729 -48.44 -34.95 -45.55
N GLU A 730 -47.13 -35.17 -45.71
CA GLU A 730 -46.54 -35.67 -46.95
C GLU A 730 -46.87 -37.16 -47.21
N LEU A 731 -46.89 -38.00 -46.17
CA LEU A 731 -47.28 -39.41 -46.26
C LEU A 731 -48.78 -39.58 -46.49
N GLU A 732 -49.59 -38.71 -45.88
CA GLU A 732 -51.01 -38.54 -46.18
C GLU A 732 -51.21 -38.07 -47.62
N GLY A 733 -50.31 -37.22 -48.14
CA GLY A 733 -50.25 -36.87 -49.57
C GLY A 733 -49.83 -38.02 -50.51
N GLN A 734 -48.92 -38.92 -50.08
CA GLN A 734 -48.38 -40.03 -50.91
C GLN A 734 -49.22 -41.31 -50.89
N PHE A 735 -49.86 -41.61 -49.76
CA PHE A 735 -50.64 -42.84 -49.55
C PHE A 735 -52.12 -42.56 -49.28
N GLY A 736 -52.56 -41.30 -49.22
CA GLY A 736 -53.94 -40.89 -48.91
C GLY A 736 -54.99 -41.29 -49.93
N GLU A 737 -54.60 -41.84 -51.08
CA GLU A 737 -55.50 -42.46 -52.05
C GLU A 737 -55.93 -43.88 -51.62
N TYR A 738 -55.29 -44.48 -50.61
CA TYR A 738 -55.59 -45.83 -50.09
C TYR A 738 -56.32 -45.79 -48.74
N GLU A 739 -57.64 -46.01 -48.77
CA GLU A 739 -58.51 -45.98 -47.57
C GLU A 739 -58.10 -46.97 -46.45
N ALA A 740 -57.31 -48.01 -46.74
CA ALA A 740 -56.91 -49.03 -45.76
C ALA A 740 -55.81 -48.58 -44.77
N PHE A 741 -54.97 -47.61 -45.14
CA PHE A 741 -53.90 -47.06 -44.28
C PHE A 741 -54.25 -45.71 -43.66
N LEU A 742 -55.35 -45.11 -44.10
CA LEU A 742 -55.82 -43.80 -43.62
C LEU A 742 -56.17 -43.79 -42.12
N PRO A 743 -56.83 -44.83 -41.55
CA PRO A 743 -57.02 -44.94 -40.10
C PRO A 743 -55.69 -45.07 -39.37
N ASP A 744 -54.72 -45.80 -39.94
CA ASP A 744 -53.37 -45.95 -39.36
C ASP A 744 -52.59 -44.63 -39.40
N ILE A 745 -52.74 -43.81 -40.45
CA ILE A 745 -52.09 -42.49 -40.56
C ILE A 745 -52.71 -41.48 -39.58
N LEU A 746 -54.05 -41.43 -39.46
CA LEU A 746 -54.73 -40.54 -38.51
C LEU A 746 -54.45 -40.94 -37.06
N ALA A 747 -54.52 -42.24 -36.75
CA ALA A 747 -54.11 -42.77 -35.45
C ALA A 747 -52.63 -42.45 -35.17
N ARG A 748 -51.77 -42.56 -36.18
CA ARG A 748 -50.35 -42.22 -36.04
C ARG A 748 -50.12 -40.72 -35.84
N ARG A 749 -50.96 -39.85 -36.37
CA ARG A 749 -50.89 -38.40 -36.13
C ARG A 749 -51.18 -38.08 -34.66
N GLU A 750 -52.27 -38.63 -34.14
CA GLU A 750 -52.66 -38.47 -32.72
C GLU A 750 -51.60 -39.07 -31.78
N GLU A 751 -51.14 -40.29 -32.07
CA GLU A 751 -50.08 -40.97 -31.33
C GLU A 751 -48.74 -40.22 -31.40
N THR A 752 -48.42 -39.57 -32.54
CA THR A 752 -47.18 -38.78 -32.68
C THR A 752 -47.24 -37.52 -31.82
N VAL A 753 -48.36 -36.81 -31.81
CA VAL A 753 -48.56 -35.63 -30.93
C VAL A 753 -48.44 -36.06 -29.46
N GLU A 754 -49.16 -37.09 -29.05
CA GLU A 754 -49.14 -37.58 -27.67
C GLU A 754 -47.76 -38.12 -27.27
N ALA A 755 -47.06 -38.84 -28.15
CA ALA A 755 -45.73 -39.38 -27.89
C ALA A 755 -44.67 -38.28 -27.78
N PHE A 756 -44.71 -37.24 -28.62
CA PHE A 756 -43.78 -36.10 -28.50
C PHE A 756 -44.08 -35.23 -27.30
N GLU A 757 -45.35 -35.01 -26.92
CA GLU A 757 -45.68 -34.31 -25.68
C GLU A 757 -45.24 -35.10 -24.45
N SER A 758 -45.51 -36.40 -24.42
CA SER A 758 -45.07 -37.31 -23.36
C SER A 758 -43.55 -37.40 -23.29
N ARG A 759 -42.85 -37.45 -24.43
CA ARG A 759 -41.38 -37.42 -24.50
C ARG A 759 -40.82 -36.08 -24.05
N ARG A 760 -41.42 -34.96 -24.44
CA ARG A 760 -41.04 -33.61 -23.99
C ARG A 760 -41.19 -33.51 -22.47
N GLN A 761 -42.30 -33.98 -21.92
CA GLN A 761 -42.52 -34.03 -20.47
C GLN A 761 -41.52 -34.95 -19.79
N ALA A 762 -41.27 -36.15 -20.32
CA ALA A 762 -40.28 -37.07 -19.79
C ALA A 762 -38.85 -36.51 -19.84
N LEU A 763 -38.49 -35.77 -20.89
CA LEU A 763 -37.20 -35.08 -21.03
C LEU A 763 -37.08 -33.89 -20.09
N LEU A 764 -38.17 -33.16 -19.82
CA LEU A 764 -38.22 -32.12 -18.79
C LEU A 764 -38.03 -32.72 -17.39
N ASP A 765 -38.74 -33.81 -17.10
CA ASP A 765 -38.60 -34.53 -15.84
C ASP A 765 -37.23 -35.18 -15.69
N GLU A 766 -36.63 -35.67 -16.78
CA GLU A 766 -35.28 -36.21 -16.82
C GLU A 766 -34.24 -35.10 -16.64
N ARG A 767 -34.40 -33.95 -17.32
CA ARG A 767 -33.57 -32.76 -17.15
C ARG A 767 -33.63 -32.25 -15.71
N GLN A 768 -34.82 -32.19 -15.11
CA GLN A 768 -35.01 -31.81 -13.72
C GLN A 768 -34.40 -32.84 -12.75
N ARG A 769 -34.56 -34.14 -13.01
CA ARG A 769 -33.91 -35.19 -12.21
C ARG A 769 -32.39 -35.19 -12.35
N ARG A 770 -31.86 -34.92 -13.55
CA ARG A 770 -30.42 -34.74 -13.79
C ARG A 770 -29.91 -33.50 -13.08
N ALA A 771 -30.60 -32.37 -13.17
CA ALA A 771 -30.27 -31.15 -12.43
C ALA A 771 -30.30 -31.39 -10.92
N GLN A 772 -31.30 -32.12 -10.41
CA GLN A 772 -31.35 -32.52 -9.01
C GLN A 772 -30.17 -33.43 -8.64
N GLY A 773 -29.85 -34.46 -9.44
CA GLY A 773 -28.72 -35.34 -9.18
C GLY A 773 -27.36 -34.62 -9.22
N VAL A 774 -27.21 -33.63 -10.10
CA VAL A 774 -26.03 -32.75 -10.18
C VAL A 774 -25.96 -31.86 -8.93
N ALA A 775 -27.08 -31.28 -8.49
CA ALA A 775 -27.16 -30.50 -7.26
C ALA A 775 -26.83 -31.35 -6.02
N ASP A 776 -27.40 -32.56 -5.90
CA ASP A 776 -27.13 -33.48 -4.78
C ASP A 776 -25.67 -33.95 -4.77
N ALA A 777 -25.04 -34.09 -5.95
CA ALA A 777 -23.62 -34.37 -6.06
C ALA A 777 -22.77 -33.17 -5.60
N ALA A 778 -23.14 -31.95 -6.02
CA ALA A 778 -22.48 -30.72 -5.58
C ALA A 778 -22.62 -30.51 -4.07
N ASP A 779 -23.80 -30.78 -3.50
CA ASP A 779 -24.07 -30.68 -2.07
C ASP A 779 -23.25 -31.66 -1.25
N ARG A 780 -23.08 -32.90 -1.71
CA ARG A 780 -22.21 -33.89 -1.05
C ARG A 780 -20.75 -33.46 -1.06
N ILE A 781 -20.27 -32.88 -2.15
CA ILE A 781 -18.90 -32.36 -2.23
C ILE A 781 -18.76 -31.15 -1.30
N LEU A 782 -19.71 -30.21 -1.30
CA LEU A 782 -19.73 -29.05 -0.42
C LEU A 782 -19.76 -29.44 1.06
N ALA A 783 -20.51 -30.48 1.43
CA ALA A 783 -20.55 -30.99 2.81
C ALA A 783 -19.20 -31.54 3.28
N GLY A 784 -18.40 -32.12 2.38
CA GLY A 784 -17.07 -32.66 2.69
C GLY A 784 -15.93 -31.64 2.61
N LEU A 785 -16.15 -30.48 2.00
CA LEU A 785 -15.13 -29.46 1.77
C LEU A 785 -14.52 -28.90 3.07
N PRO A 786 -15.30 -28.54 4.10
CA PRO A 786 -14.77 -27.96 5.34
C PRO A 786 -13.79 -28.88 6.06
N ALA A 787 -14.11 -30.18 6.14
CA ALA A 787 -13.27 -31.17 6.81
C ALA A 787 -11.93 -31.39 6.09
N ARG A 788 -11.89 -31.21 4.77
CA ARG A 788 -10.66 -31.28 3.96
C ARG A 788 -9.83 -30.01 4.07
N ALA A 789 -10.49 -28.85 3.95
CA ALA A 789 -9.85 -27.55 4.11
C ALA A 789 -9.20 -27.40 5.50
N ALA A 790 -9.81 -27.96 6.55
CA ALA A 790 -9.26 -27.96 7.91
C ALA A 790 -7.97 -28.77 8.11
N ARG A 791 -7.61 -29.65 7.17
CA ARG A 791 -6.36 -30.44 7.21
C ARG A 791 -5.16 -29.70 6.61
N LEU A 792 -5.41 -28.60 5.91
CA LEU A 792 -4.37 -27.81 5.26
C LEU A 792 -3.77 -26.84 6.28
N THR A 793 -2.45 -26.80 6.34
CA THR A 793 -1.69 -26.11 7.40
C THR A 793 -1.09 -24.78 6.97
N ASP A 794 -1.10 -24.48 5.68
CA ASP A 794 -0.57 -23.23 5.12
C ASP A 794 -1.51 -22.61 4.08
N GLN A 795 -1.37 -21.30 3.89
CA GLN A 795 -2.27 -20.50 3.08
C GLN A 795 -2.10 -20.78 1.58
N ASP A 796 -0.90 -21.15 1.14
CA ASP A 796 -0.63 -21.47 -0.27
C ASP A 796 -1.25 -22.82 -0.64
N ALA A 797 -1.20 -23.82 0.24
CA ALA A 797 -1.88 -25.09 0.09
C ALA A 797 -3.40 -24.95 0.11
N LEU A 798 -3.95 -24.08 0.97
CA LEU A 798 -5.38 -23.78 1.01
C LEU A 798 -5.87 -23.10 -0.28
N ASN A 799 -5.12 -22.10 -0.77
CA ASN A 799 -5.43 -21.45 -2.05
C ASN A 799 -5.25 -22.42 -3.23
N GLY A 800 -4.20 -23.24 -3.22
CA GLY A 800 -3.98 -24.30 -4.21
C GLY A 800 -5.13 -25.31 -4.26
N PHE A 801 -5.65 -25.71 -3.10
CA PHE A 801 -6.84 -26.56 -2.99
C PHE A 801 -8.07 -25.93 -3.65
N PHE A 802 -8.41 -24.68 -3.33
CA PHE A 802 -9.57 -24.01 -3.96
C PHE A 802 -9.34 -23.60 -5.43
N ALA A 803 -8.09 -23.53 -5.89
CA ALA A 803 -7.76 -23.22 -7.27
C ALA A 803 -7.73 -24.44 -8.19
N GLY A 804 -7.28 -25.60 -7.69
CA GLY A 804 -6.94 -26.76 -8.51
C GLY A 804 -7.28 -28.13 -7.93
N ASP A 805 -7.92 -28.24 -6.76
CA ASP A 805 -8.37 -29.56 -6.27
C ASP A 805 -9.45 -30.13 -7.19
N ALA A 806 -9.34 -31.43 -7.47
CA ALA A 806 -10.23 -32.14 -8.37
C ALA A 806 -11.70 -32.02 -7.96
N LEU A 807 -12.02 -31.96 -6.65
CA LEU A 807 -13.40 -31.78 -6.19
C LEU A 807 -13.90 -30.35 -6.36
N VAL A 808 -13.04 -29.35 -6.23
CA VAL A 808 -13.40 -27.94 -6.44
C VAL A 808 -13.60 -27.66 -7.94
N LEU A 809 -12.71 -28.20 -8.78
CA LEU A 809 -12.91 -28.22 -10.23
C LEU A 809 -14.18 -28.98 -10.60
N LYS A 810 -14.45 -30.11 -9.94
CA LYS A 810 -15.70 -30.86 -10.14
C LYS A 810 -16.93 -30.05 -9.73
N LEU A 811 -16.86 -29.28 -8.66
CA LEU A 811 -17.94 -28.37 -8.24
C LEU A 811 -18.21 -27.29 -9.30
N ARG A 812 -17.16 -26.70 -9.88
CA ARG A 812 -17.30 -25.75 -11.00
C ARG A 812 -17.88 -26.41 -12.25
N ASP A 813 -17.44 -27.62 -12.59
CA ASP A 813 -18.02 -28.45 -13.67
C ASP A 813 -19.50 -28.76 -13.43
N LEU A 814 -19.88 -29.14 -12.20
CA LEU A 814 -21.30 -29.36 -11.82
C LEU A 814 -22.12 -28.07 -11.88
N THR A 815 -21.53 -26.91 -11.55
CA THR A 815 -22.17 -25.59 -11.64
C THR A 815 -22.42 -25.20 -13.11
N LEU A 816 -21.44 -25.43 -13.98
CA LEU A 816 -21.59 -25.26 -15.43
C LEU A 816 -22.66 -26.21 -15.97
N LYS A 817 -22.67 -27.48 -15.56
CA LYS A 817 -23.70 -28.45 -15.94
C LYS A 817 -25.10 -28.05 -15.50
N LEU A 818 -25.28 -27.45 -14.33
CA LEU A 818 -26.59 -26.91 -13.92
C LEU A 818 -27.01 -25.74 -14.81
N THR A 819 -26.06 -24.89 -15.19
CA THR A 819 -26.31 -23.77 -16.11
C THR A 819 -26.67 -24.28 -17.52
N GLU A 820 -25.98 -25.30 -18.02
CA GLU A 820 -26.27 -26.00 -19.28
C GLU A 820 -27.64 -26.72 -19.24
N LEU A 821 -28.04 -27.25 -18.08
CA LEU A 821 -29.37 -27.80 -17.82
C LEU A 821 -30.42 -26.69 -17.55
N GLY A 822 -30.05 -25.41 -17.63
CA GLY A 822 -30.93 -24.24 -17.47
C GLY A 822 -31.47 -24.00 -16.06
N ASP A 823 -30.82 -24.52 -15.02
CA ASP A 823 -31.12 -24.24 -13.60
C ASP A 823 -30.08 -23.26 -13.02
N SER A 824 -30.16 -22.00 -13.45
CA SER A 824 -29.20 -20.94 -13.10
C SER A 824 -29.27 -20.52 -11.62
N VAL A 825 -30.41 -20.71 -10.96
CA VAL A 825 -30.59 -20.35 -9.54
C VAL A 825 -29.73 -21.26 -8.66
N ARG A 826 -29.83 -22.58 -8.84
CA ARG A 826 -29.02 -23.53 -8.06
C ARG A 826 -27.54 -23.44 -8.37
N ALA A 827 -27.18 -23.13 -9.62
CA ALA A 827 -25.80 -22.86 -10.00
C ALA A 827 -25.22 -21.68 -9.18
N GLY A 828 -25.97 -20.57 -9.09
CA GLY A 828 -25.59 -19.41 -8.28
C GLY A 828 -25.45 -19.72 -6.79
N ASP A 829 -26.36 -20.53 -6.23
CA ASP A 829 -26.31 -20.93 -4.82
C ASP A 829 -25.06 -21.77 -4.48
N ILE A 830 -24.67 -22.69 -5.37
CA ILE A 830 -23.47 -23.51 -5.21
C ILE A 830 -22.21 -22.64 -5.25
N GLU A 831 -22.15 -21.68 -6.18
CA GLU A 831 -21.01 -20.77 -6.32
C GLU A 831 -20.86 -19.87 -5.07
N ALA A 832 -21.98 -19.35 -4.55
CA ALA A 832 -22.00 -18.57 -3.32
C ALA A 832 -21.52 -19.39 -2.10
N ARG A 833 -21.96 -20.64 -1.98
CA ARG A 833 -21.55 -21.55 -0.89
C ARG A 833 -20.09 -21.96 -0.99
N LEU A 834 -19.56 -22.18 -2.20
CA LEU A 834 -18.15 -22.45 -2.41
C LEU A 834 -17.28 -21.25 -1.98
N LYS A 835 -17.70 -20.02 -2.31
CA LYS A 835 -17.04 -18.79 -1.87
C LYS A 835 -17.05 -18.67 -0.34
N ALA A 836 -18.20 -18.90 0.29
CA ALA A 836 -18.34 -18.86 1.74
C ALA A 836 -17.43 -19.91 2.44
N ALA A 837 -17.32 -21.12 1.88
CA ALA A 837 -16.43 -22.16 2.40
C ALA A 837 -14.95 -21.76 2.34
N ARG A 838 -14.51 -21.11 1.26
CA ARG A 838 -13.15 -20.57 1.12
C ARG A 838 -12.87 -19.51 2.18
N ASP A 839 -13.75 -18.53 2.32
CA ASP A 839 -13.58 -17.42 3.26
C ASP A 839 -13.56 -17.91 4.72
N GLN A 840 -14.34 -18.94 5.04
CA GLN A 840 -14.35 -19.55 6.36
C GLN A 840 -13.06 -20.34 6.64
N ALA A 841 -12.54 -21.07 5.65
CA ALA A 841 -11.31 -21.83 5.80
C ALA A 841 -10.08 -20.92 5.99
N LEU A 842 -10.01 -19.80 5.25
CA LEU A 842 -8.94 -18.80 5.40
C LEU A 842 -8.94 -18.16 6.79
N ARG A 843 -10.12 -17.82 7.32
CA ARG A 843 -10.27 -17.29 8.68
C ARG A 843 -9.81 -18.31 9.72
N THR A 844 -10.27 -19.56 9.60
CA THR A 844 -9.91 -20.63 10.54
C THR A 844 -8.42 -20.92 10.54
N LEU A 845 -7.76 -20.90 9.38
CA LEU A 845 -6.31 -21.09 9.26
C LEU A 845 -5.53 -19.95 9.93
N ARG A 846 -5.97 -18.70 9.74
CA ARG A 846 -5.35 -17.53 10.36
C ARG A 846 -5.49 -17.57 11.88
N ASP A 847 -6.69 -17.85 12.38
CA ASP A 847 -6.94 -18.00 13.81
C ASP A 847 -6.05 -19.10 14.42
N ARG A 848 -5.86 -20.21 13.69
CA ARG A 848 -4.97 -21.30 14.12
C ARG A 848 -3.50 -20.91 14.12
N ALA A 849 -3.03 -20.22 13.08
CA ALA A 849 -1.65 -19.72 12.98
C ALA A 849 -1.32 -18.69 14.07
N ASP A 850 -2.30 -17.88 14.47
CA ASP A 850 -2.14 -16.89 15.54
C ASP A 850 -2.15 -17.54 16.95
N LEU A 851 -2.78 -18.71 17.12
CA LEU A 851 -2.99 -19.35 18.42
C LEU A 851 -2.05 -20.54 18.73
N GLU A 852 -1.59 -21.29 17.73
CA GLU A 852 -0.80 -22.52 17.91
C GLU A 852 0.72 -22.29 17.79
N GLY A 853 1.47 -22.64 18.83
CA GLY A 853 2.93 -22.79 18.78
C GLY A 853 3.31 -24.26 18.96
N ASP A 854 4.26 -24.76 18.16
CA ASP A 854 4.70 -26.17 18.14
C ASP A 854 3.57 -27.20 17.91
N GLY A 855 3.12 -27.32 16.66
CA GLY A 855 2.43 -28.53 16.18
C GLY A 855 1.04 -28.82 16.75
N GLY A 856 0.33 -27.80 17.25
CA GLY A 856 -1.09 -27.90 17.64
C GLY A 856 -1.38 -28.55 19.00
N ALA A 857 -0.35 -28.86 19.79
CA ALA A 857 -0.53 -29.39 21.16
C ALA A 857 -0.64 -28.30 22.24
N LEU A 858 -0.21 -27.07 21.91
CA LEU A 858 -0.10 -25.95 22.85
C LEU A 858 -0.70 -24.66 22.27
N ILE A 859 -1.68 -24.08 22.96
CA ILE A 859 -2.19 -22.72 22.68
C ILE A 859 -1.38 -21.70 23.50
N ARG A 860 -0.92 -20.63 22.85
CA ARG A 860 -0.18 -19.54 23.50
C ARG A 860 -1.07 -18.30 23.67
N LEU A 861 -1.44 -17.99 24.91
CA LEU A 861 -2.14 -16.74 25.25
C LEU A 861 -1.18 -15.84 26.05
N GLY A 862 -0.58 -14.87 25.37
CA GLY A 862 0.46 -14.01 25.94
C GLY A 862 1.71 -14.82 26.33
N ARG A 863 2.05 -14.82 27.63
CA ARG A 863 3.19 -15.58 28.19
C ARG A 863 2.85 -17.01 28.64
N HIS A 864 1.57 -17.36 28.66
CA HIS A 864 1.09 -18.63 29.20
C HIS A 864 0.85 -19.64 28.09
N ARG A 865 1.20 -20.90 28.35
CA ARG A 865 1.02 -22.03 27.44
C ARG A 865 0.00 -22.99 28.02
N PHE A 866 -1.00 -23.39 27.23
CA PHE A 866 -2.06 -24.31 27.62
C PHE A 866 -2.01 -25.55 26.73
N SER A 867 -2.07 -26.74 27.33
CA SER A 867 -2.21 -27.99 26.58
C SER A 867 -3.62 -28.11 26.03
N VAL A 868 -3.76 -28.41 24.74
CA VAL A 868 -5.06 -28.64 24.10
C VAL A 868 -5.38 -30.13 24.17
N ASN A 869 -6.55 -30.47 24.72
CA ASN A 869 -7.08 -31.82 24.60
C ASN A 869 -7.81 -31.96 23.26
N THR A 870 -7.27 -32.79 22.37
CA THR A 870 -7.83 -33.05 21.03
C THR A 870 -8.72 -34.28 20.98
N GLN A 871 -8.96 -34.95 22.11
CA GLN A 871 -9.88 -36.09 22.19
C GLN A 871 -11.32 -35.63 21.99
N THR A 872 -12.05 -36.33 21.12
CA THR A 872 -13.49 -36.14 20.95
C THR A 872 -14.21 -36.47 22.25
N LEU A 873 -15.03 -35.53 22.75
CA LEU A 873 -15.84 -35.74 23.94
C LEU A 873 -16.91 -36.80 23.63
N ASP A 874 -16.90 -37.91 24.37
CA ASP A 874 -17.85 -39.00 24.23
C ASP A 874 -18.27 -39.50 25.63
N LEU A 875 -19.49 -40.01 25.75
CA LEU A 875 -20.03 -40.45 27.02
C LEU A 875 -19.90 -41.98 27.14
N THR A 876 -19.13 -42.43 28.12
CA THR A 876 -18.85 -43.86 28.34
C THR A 876 -19.35 -44.31 29.70
N LEU A 877 -19.72 -45.58 29.84
CA LEU A 877 -20.12 -46.16 31.12
C LEU A 877 -18.97 -47.04 31.64
N LEU A 878 -18.52 -46.78 32.87
CA LEU A 878 -17.36 -47.47 33.46
C LEU A 878 -17.68 -47.95 34.88
N PRO A 879 -17.27 -49.18 35.26
CA PRO A 879 -17.34 -49.63 36.65
C PRO A 879 -16.26 -48.94 37.49
N ARG A 880 -16.62 -48.42 38.67
CA ARG A 880 -15.68 -47.78 39.60
C ARG A 880 -15.98 -48.13 41.05
N GLY A 881 -15.26 -49.12 41.56
CA GLY A 881 -15.51 -49.66 42.90
C GLY A 881 -16.89 -50.29 42.97
N ASP A 882 -17.77 -49.74 43.81
CA ASP A 882 -19.11 -50.28 44.07
C ASP A 882 -20.23 -49.67 43.21
N HIS A 883 -19.95 -48.99 42.10
CA HIS A 883 -21.01 -48.43 41.24
C HIS A 883 -20.56 -48.27 39.78
N LEU A 884 -21.52 -48.21 38.86
CA LEU A 884 -21.30 -47.74 37.49
C LEU A 884 -21.31 -46.21 37.47
N ALA A 885 -20.47 -45.62 36.62
CA ALA A 885 -20.42 -44.18 36.43
C ALA A 885 -20.37 -43.82 34.94
N LEU A 886 -21.05 -42.74 34.57
CA LEU A 886 -20.92 -42.09 33.27
C LEU A 886 -19.66 -41.22 33.29
N HIS A 887 -18.74 -41.47 32.36
CA HIS A 887 -17.52 -40.71 32.15
C HIS A 887 -17.61 -39.97 30.82
N LEU A 888 -17.43 -38.65 30.86
CA LEU A 888 -17.20 -37.87 29.64
C LEU A 888 -15.71 -37.91 29.31
N THR A 889 -15.35 -38.65 28.25
CA THR A 889 -13.98 -38.82 27.79
C THR A 889 -13.33 -37.47 27.49
N GLY A 890 -12.02 -37.36 27.74
CA GLY A 890 -11.31 -36.08 27.64
C GLY A 890 -11.55 -35.09 28.78
N THR A 891 -12.38 -35.43 29.77
CA THR A 891 -12.59 -34.63 30.99
C THR A 891 -12.44 -35.47 32.26
N GLN A 892 -12.41 -34.80 33.42
CA GLN A 892 -12.51 -35.45 34.73
C GLN A 892 -13.97 -35.62 35.19
N PHE A 893 -14.95 -35.32 34.34
CA PHE A 893 -16.36 -35.37 34.69
C PHE A 893 -16.86 -36.82 34.79
N MET A 894 -17.36 -37.19 35.97
CA MET A 894 -17.90 -38.51 36.27
C MET A 894 -19.22 -38.36 37.01
N GLU A 895 -20.24 -39.10 36.62
CA GLU A 895 -21.54 -39.13 37.30
C GLU A 895 -21.91 -40.57 37.70
N PRO A 896 -22.06 -40.89 39.00
CA PRO A 896 -22.53 -42.19 39.45
C PRO A 896 -23.93 -42.49 38.94
N LEU A 897 -24.11 -43.64 38.30
CA LEU A 897 -25.41 -44.10 37.83
C LEU A 897 -26.08 -44.94 38.91
N ARG A 898 -27.34 -44.61 39.26
CA ARG A 898 -28.14 -45.34 40.26
C ARG A 898 -29.39 -45.89 39.60
N ASP A 899 -29.29 -47.12 39.11
CA ASP A 899 -30.39 -47.82 38.46
C ASP A 899 -30.52 -49.24 39.03
N PRO A 900 -31.66 -49.61 39.64
CA PRO A 900 -31.85 -50.91 40.26
C PRO A 900 -31.69 -52.11 39.31
N ALA A 901 -31.98 -51.94 38.01
CA ALA A 901 -31.85 -53.01 37.04
C ALA A 901 -30.38 -53.24 36.64
N LEU A 902 -29.58 -52.17 36.57
CA LEU A 902 -28.14 -52.27 36.33
C LEU A 902 -27.37 -52.76 37.57
N ASP A 903 -27.81 -52.37 38.77
CA ASP A 903 -27.27 -52.86 40.04
C ASP A 903 -27.50 -54.36 40.24
N ALA A 904 -28.63 -54.90 39.73
CA ALA A 904 -28.90 -56.34 39.74
C ALA A 904 -27.87 -57.14 38.90
N GLY A 905 -27.23 -56.50 37.91
CA GLY A 905 -26.20 -57.08 37.05
C GLY A 905 -24.76 -56.93 37.57
N ARG A 906 -24.56 -56.48 38.82
CA ARG A 906 -23.23 -56.14 39.37
C ARG A 906 -22.16 -57.24 39.16
N ALA A 907 -22.54 -58.51 39.28
CA ALA A 907 -21.62 -59.63 39.10
C ALA A 907 -21.01 -59.70 37.68
N PHE A 908 -21.58 -59.01 36.71
CA PHE A 908 -21.17 -59.04 35.30
C PHE A 908 -20.52 -57.75 34.81
N TRP A 909 -20.34 -56.73 35.66
CA TRP A 909 -19.80 -55.43 35.22
C TRP A 909 -18.36 -55.50 34.70
N ASP A 910 -17.56 -56.42 35.22
CA ASP A 910 -16.17 -56.64 34.80
C ASP A 910 -16.04 -57.68 33.67
N VAL A 911 -17.17 -58.20 33.15
CA VAL A 911 -17.19 -59.17 32.05
C VAL A 911 -17.09 -58.42 30.72
N THR A 912 -15.89 -58.41 30.13
CA THR A 912 -15.65 -57.75 28.84
C THR A 912 -16.08 -58.59 27.63
N LEU A 913 -16.17 -59.91 27.80
CA LEU A 913 -16.57 -60.87 26.77
C LEU A 913 -17.43 -61.96 27.40
N GLU A 914 -18.49 -62.39 26.70
CA GLU A 914 -19.40 -63.45 27.18
C GLU A 914 -18.66 -64.77 27.51
N SER A 915 -17.55 -65.03 26.84
CA SER A 915 -16.74 -66.23 26.99
C SER A 915 -15.74 -66.18 28.15
N GLU A 916 -15.64 -65.05 28.86
CA GLU A 916 -14.57 -64.78 29.81
C GLU A 916 -15.10 -64.37 31.18
N SER A 917 -14.78 -65.17 32.19
CA SER A 917 -15.06 -64.88 33.60
C SER A 917 -13.87 -65.33 34.45
N PRO A 918 -13.61 -64.72 35.63
CA PRO A 918 -12.64 -65.23 36.59
C PRO A 918 -12.91 -66.69 37.03
N GLU A 919 -14.16 -67.15 36.90
CA GLU A 919 -14.60 -68.47 37.33
C GLU A 919 -14.69 -69.50 36.18
N LEU A 920 -14.61 -69.06 34.91
CA LEU A 920 -14.80 -69.93 33.75
C LEU A 920 -13.82 -69.58 32.63
N SER A 921 -13.02 -70.57 32.22
CA SER A 921 -12.09 -70.40 31.10
C SER A 921 -12.84 -70.31 29.77
N ARG A 922 -12.31 -69.51 28.83
CA ARG A 922 -12.82 -69.43 27.45
C ARG A 922 -12.87 -70.79 26.75
N ALA A 923 -11.96 -71.70 27.10
CA ALA A 923 -11.96 -73.06 26.57
C ALA A 923 -13.12 -73.92 27.14
N GLU A 924 -13.44 -73.77 28.42
CA GLU A 924 -14.56 -74.47 29.07
C GLU A 924 -15.90 -73.94 28.56
N PHE A 925 -16.01 -72.62 28.39
CA PHE A 925 -17.17 -71.98 27.77
C PHE A 925 -17.37 -72.49 26.33
N LEU A 926 -16.31 -72.53 25.52
CA LEU A 926 -16.36 -73.04 24.15
C LEU A 926 -16.77 -74.52 24.09
N ALA A 927 -16.24 -75.36 24.99
CA ALA A 927 -16.65 -76.76 25.12
C ALA A 927 -18.13 -76.89 25.51
N GLY A 928 -18.59 -76.05 26.43
CA GLY A 928 -19.99 -75.97 26.85
C GLY A 928 -20.93 -75.59 25.71
N GLU A 929 -20.58 -74.56 24.94
CA GLU A 929 -21.35 -74.09 23.78
C GLU A 929 -21.47 -75.17 22.69
N VAL A 930 -20.37 -75.87 22.38
CA VAL A 930 -20.39 -76.99 21.42
C VAL A 930 -21.30 -78.11 21.92
N LEU A 931 -21.25 -78.44 23.21
CA LEU A 931 -22.09 -79.47 23.81
C LEU A 931 -23.57 -79.06 23.87
N ALA A 932 -23.86 -77.78 24.15
CA ALA A 932 -25.21 -77.23 24.17
C ALA A 932 -25.82 -77.23 22.76
N ALA A 933 -25.07 -76.78 21.75
CA ALA A 933 -25.48 -76.84 20.35
C ALA A 933 -25.77 -78.28 19.90
N ALA A 934 -24.91 -79.24 20.29
CA ALA A 934 -25.11 -80.66 20.00
C ALA A 934 -26.32 -81.28 20.72
N ARG A 935 -26.66 -80.81 21.94
CA ARG A 935 -27.86 -81.21 22.68
C ARG A 935 -29.14 -80.65 22.06
N ALA A 936 -29.08 -79.41 21.57
CA ALA A 936 -30.21 -78.71 20.97
C ALA A 936 -30.44 -79.06 19.49
N GLY A 937 -29.52 -79.82 18.86
CA GLY A 937 -29.61 -80.15 17.43
C GLY A 937 -29.33 -78.96 16.52
N GLN A 938 -28.60 -77.96 17.00
CA GLN A 938 -28.35 -76.70 16.30
C GLN A 938 -27.02 -76.75 15.54
N GLU A 939 -26.88 -75.92 14.51
CA GLU A 939 -25.65 -75.79 13.70
C GLU A 939 -25.17 -77.11 13.06
N GLY A 940 -26.11 -78.03 12.81
CA GLY A 940 -25.83 -79.34 12.22
C GLY A 940 -25.13 -80.32 13.18
N LEU A 941 -25.06 -79.99 14.47
CA LEU A 941 -24.45 -80.82 15.51
C LEU A 941 -25.51 -81.67 16.21
N THR A 942 -25.18 -82.93 16.46
CA THR A 942 -25.93 -83.80 17.38
C THR A 942 -24.96 -84.46 18.34
N LEU A 943 -25.43 -84.83 19.54
CA LEU A 943 -24.63 -85.57 20.51
C LEU A 943 -24.02 -86.84 19.90
N ASP A 944 -24.79 -87.59 19.11
CA ASP A 944 -24.30 -88.82 18.47
C ASP A 944 -23.24 -88.53 17.41
N ALA A 945 -23.40 -87.46 16.63
CA ALA A 945 -22.37 -87.03 15.68
C ALA A 945 -21.09 -86.60 16.40
N LEU A 946 -21.19 -85.84 17.49
CA LEU A 946 -20.04 -85.35 18.26
C LEU A 946 -19.25 -86.50 18.93
N ARG A 947 -19.96 -87.53 19.40
CA ARG A 947 -19.38 -88.77 19.95
C ARG A 947 -18.66 -89.60 18.90
N GLY A 948 -19.25 -89.74 17.72
CA GLY A 948 -18.72 -90.57 16.63
C GLY A 948 -17.43 -90.03 15.99
N LEU A 949 -17.06 -88.77 16.26
CA LEU A 949 -15.83 -88.18 15.74
C LEU A 949 -14.59 -88.69 16.47
N THR A 950 -13.51 -88.93 15.72
CA THR A 950 -12.18 -89.14 16.28
C THR A 950 -11.69 -87.86 16.98
N PRO A 951 -10.73 -87.95 17.94
CA PRO A 951 -10.20 -86.78 18.63
C PRO A 951 -9.73 -85.66 17.69
N ASP A 952 -9.04 -86.00 16.60
CA ASP A 952 -8.55 -85.02 15.61
C ASP A 952 -9.69 -84.38 14.81
N ALA A 953 -10.70 -85.16 14.41
CA ALA A 953 -11.86 -84.64 13.70
C ALA A 953 -12.72 -83.73 14.60
N ARG A 954 -12.80 -84.05 15.90
CA ARG A 954 -13.46 -83.22 16.90
C ARG A 954 -12.72 -81.90 17.12
N ALA A 955 -11.39 -81.92 17.18
CA ALA A 955 -10.58 -80.70 17.24
C ALA A 955 -10.80 -79.78 16.02
N GLY A 956 -10.84 -80.36 14.80
CA GLY A 956 -11.16 -79.60 13.59
C GLY A 956 -12.56 -78.97 13.59
N LEU A 957 -13.55 -79.67 14.16
CA LEU A 957 -14.91 -79.16 14.34
C LEU A 957 -14.94 -77.99 15.33
N VAL A 958 -14.32 -78.13 16.50
CA VAL A 958 -14.26 -77.08 17.53
C VAL A 958 -13.56 -75.82 16.99
N ALA A 959 -12.48 -75.98 16.23
CA ALA A 959 -11.79 -74.85 15.58
C ALA A 959 -12.69 -74.12 14.56
N THR A 960 -13.49 -74.86 13.79
CA THR A 960 -14.46 -74.28 12.85
C THR A 960 -15.60 -73.57 13.58
N PHE A 961 -16.09 -74.17 14.67
CA PHE A 961 -17.16 -73.63 15.51
C PHE A 961 -16.75 -72.32 16.20
N ALA A 962 -15.49 -72.24 16.67
CA ALA A 962 -14.90 -71.03 17.24
C ALA A 962 -14.67 -69.94 16.18
N ALA A 963 -14.25 -70.31 14.96
CA ALA A 963 -13.98 -69.34 13.88
C ALA A 963 -15.24 -68.57 13.45
N ALA A 964 -16.42 -69.19 13.51
CA ALA A 964 -17.69 -68.51 13.25
C ALA A 964 -18.07 -67.49 14.34
N ARG A 965 -17.45 -67.56 15.52
CA ARG A 965 -17.77 -66.78 16.74
C ARG A 965 -16.66 -65.77 17.08
N TYR A 966 -16.22 -65.00 16.08
CA TYR A 966 -15.12 -64.05 16.23
C TYR A 966 -15.33 -62.99 17.34
N ARG A 967 -16.58 -62.69 17.70
CA ARG A 967 -16.92 -61.74 18.79
C ARG A 967 -16.66 -62.28 20.19
N GLN A 968 -16.51 -63.60 20.35
CA GLN A 968 -16.27 -64.26 21.64
C GLN A 968 -14.78 -64.42 21.97
N GLY A 969 -13.87 -63.81 21.19
CA GLY A 969 -12.46 -63.68 21.57
C GLY A 969 -11.67 -64.99 21.69
N PHE A 970 -12.03 -66.04 20.95
CA PHE A 970 -11.29 -67.30 20.96
C PHE A 970 -9.95 -67.18 20.23
N GLN A 971 -8.87 -67.65 20.86
CA GLN A 971 -7.55 -67.72 20.27
C GLN A 971 -7.36 -69.12 19.68
N ARG A 972 -7.18 -69.15 18.35
CA ARG A 972 -6.97 -70.38 17.59
C ARG A 972 -5.65 -71.05 18.02
N GLY A 973 -5.68 -72.36 18.20
CA GLY A 973 -4.59 -73.17 18.72
C GLY A 973 -4.47 -73.19 20.25
N VAL A 974 -5.29 -72.41 20.97
CA VAL A 974 -5.28 -72.35 22.45
C VAL A 974 -6.65 -72.75 22.97
N HIS A 975 -7.66 -71.92 22.77
CA HIS A 975 -8.99 -72.15 23.34
C HIS A 975 -9.74 -73.29 22.64
N ASP A 976 -9.61 -73.42 21.33
CA ASP A 976 -10.18 -74.52 20.53
C ASP A 976 -9.48 -75.87 20.81
N HIS A 977 -8.16 -75.84 21.03
CA HIS A 977 -7.40 -77.02 21.44
C HIS A 977 -7.84 -77.53 22.82
N ASP A 978 -7.85 -76.64 23.82
CA ASP A 978 -8.22 -76.99 25.19
C ASP A 978 -9.71 -77.38 25.29
N ALA A 979 -10.60 -76.72 24.55
CA ALA A 979 -12.01 -77.10 24.48
C ALA A 979 -12.19 -78.50 23.88
N ALA A 980 -11.40 -78.86 22.85
CA ALA A 980 -11.43 -80.21 22.29
C ALA A 980 -10.91 -81.25 23.30
N LEU A 981 -9.88 -80.95 24.09
CA LEU A 981 -9.40 -81.81 25.17
C LEU A 981 -10.46 -82.03 26.25
N ILE A 982 -11.15 -80.96 26.66
CA ILE A 982 -12.26 -81.02 27.62
C ILE A 982 -13.38 -81.91 27.08
N LEU A 983 -13.81 -81.71 25.83
CA LEU A 983 -14.85 -82.54 25.20
C LEU A 983 -14.43 -84.00 25.05
N ASN A 984 -13.16 -84.27 24.73
CA ASN A 984 -12.61 -85.62 24.62
C ASN A 984 -12.69 -86.39 25.96
N ALA A 985 -12.48 -85.70 27.08
CA ALA A 985 -12.60 -86.28 28.41
C ALA A 985 -14.07 -86.37 28.88
N LEU A 986 -14.90 -85.37 28.54
CA LEU A 986 -16.26 -85.23 29.04
C LEU A 986 -17.26 -86.17 28.36
N LEU A 987 -17.17 -86.36 27.04
CA LEU A 987 -18.14 -87.17 26.28
C LEU A 987 -18.22 -88.64 26.74
N PRO A 988 -17.10 -89.36 26.99
CA PRO A 988 -17.17 -90.73 27.53
C PRO A 988 -17.79 -90.80 28.94
N LEU A 989 -17.58 -89.77 29.76
CA LEU A 989 -18.17 -89.68 31.10
C LEU A 989 -19.67 -89.45 31.04
N LEU A 990 -20.14 -88.62 30.09
CA LEU A 990 -21.57 -88.45 29.80
C LEU A 990 -22.22 -89.76 29.32
N ASP A 991 -21.49 -90.57 28.55
CA ASP A 991 -21.99 -91.86 28.07
C ASP A 991 -22.08 -92.90 29.19
N ALA A 992 -21.07 -92.95 30.07
CA ALA A 992 -21.07 -93.82 31.25
C ALA A 992 -22.13 -93.42 32.29
N ALA A 993 -22.44 -92.13 32.40
CA ALA A 993 -23.44 -91.62 33.33
C ALA A 993 -24.89 -91.91 32.87
N GLY A 994 -25.15 -92.07 31.57
CA GLY A 994 -26.46 -92.47 31.04
C GLY A 994 -27.62 -91.56 31.52
N PRO A 995 -28.72 -92.09 32.08
CA PRO A 995 -29.84 -91.28 32.56
C PRO A 995 -29.51 -90.40 33.77
N LEU A 996 -28.34 -90.57 34.41
CA LEU A 996 -27.88 -89.73 35.54
C LEU A 996 -27.27 -88.39 35.09
N VAL A 997 -27.14 -88.15 33.78
CA VAL A 997 -26.62 -86.89 33.21
C VAL A 997 -27.57 -85.70 33.44
N ALA A 998 -28.84 -85.96 33.77
CA ALA A 998 -29.81 -84.94 34.16
C ALA A 998 -30.20 -85.12 35.64
N PRO A 999 -29.84 -84.18 36.54
CA PRO A 999 -30.46 -84.05 37.86
C PRO A 999 -31.89 -83.51 37.76
#